data_AF-A0A7R9H2B9-F1
#
_entry.id   AF-A0A7R9H2B9-F1
#
_cell.length_a   1.000
_cell.length_b   1.000
_cell.length_c   1.000
_cell.angle_alpha   90.00
_cell.angle_beta   90.00
_cell.angle_gamma   90.00
#
_symmetry.space_group_name_H-M   'P 1'
#
loop_
_entity.id
_entity.type
_entity.pdbx_description
1 polymer ?
#
loop_
_entity_poly.entity_id
_entity_poly.type
_entity_poly.pdbx_seq_one_letter_code
_entity_poly.pdbx_strand_id
1 'polypeptide(L)'
;MKKDLSNVLGDRLEREWNRELEKSKHKTKEPNLLKAIGRVFVCDLIIQGFYNVFFFTFLRVIQPMIFGLLLRSLSSSNDLDRTEALSYNGLLVLVAIMSTASGAHTYHHALHAGLRIKVACSSLVYRKVLRLSTSILNESAMGMTMNLLSNDVSRFENAVLMLHTLWTSPICGLISLYLIWKETSFSGFIGFGVTMSFLPLLALCSRMGMKYRYQTTLRTDSRIKLMDEIICGIKVIKMYAWEKPYEALISIARRAEINYIIKGFYLRSITASSMNYLLRTSVYITIASMFYFGEEIPAHKIFTYYSLMNVAVFSLIYVFSQSISYVSDAVVSIRRLQDFLMQEEWSIYQPVATKESSTENNVSKQTIISLIGATASWNSGSPQNTLQNIDIQVEAGQLISVIGSVGSGKTSLLQVLLGELPLSKGTCFLKGKLSYACQDSWVFGSTIRQNIVFGSPFDQKRYDEVVAVCALLPDIEQFPQRDMTYIGERGITLSGGQKARINLARAIYKEADVYILDDPLSTVDTHVSKQLFEDCISSYLANKTRILVTHQLQYIKSSHNIILLKNGFIEMQGTFEYFQTCGVNYAQLLGVDLNNEPEETGEEEKENNESQNGPTEFMRALRKISKTSTSKHKLNRISCEWVENEEMSLSPPTDLKEGSSKGKITGSIYMQYLSSGSGYLVMIWMAITTLLLQFAISTTDYWMGYWVRQEELRDYRQMYDKMQNYTDNRSYILMDEETAESSYIMPANMCIYIYSALIISIYLFTIVHSVAFVSGVTRSNEALHNLMFKRVINTNPRFFDTNPSDSLLKMHFPDDINTGRILNRFSKDVGSMDEQLFKSLFDTIQLLRNNFGSLILIAVVSYTSLVPTIGLLIGFYFLRKFYLRSSKNLKRLDGITKSPVFTHLQTTLRGLSTIRAYGAQNILKAEFDNYQRWVLNDQSSHSWAVLPYSKLGDHLGPRAMIEQFGNEVTKKRSAISIMKAWMKLVLVQKDLQTSANFMFLSSGCAFIFYLDIMFLIYSTCVTYSFLIFGDALVTDVGLAITQVTALSMLCQWGMKQSTELSNNMMSVERILEYTRLEEEPLLASTPGKTPPEEWPKEDSRRKWLTMDRMQSDIITMLSLDTKDGKELQYRQSTPQPQDADSLAALLENTLSSTPAPPYCSSILPFGLFPRKTSELISSTTNTGGHNGSRVGLTVVLQKLPRQIRLSITLYLQLEYFVLPT
;
A
#
# COMPACT_ATOMS: atom_id res chain seq x y z
N MET A 1 16.72 25.02 5.46
CA MET A 1 15.41 24.34 5.23
C MET A 1 14.37 24.48 6.38
N LYS A 2 14.36 25.57 7.17
CA LYS A 2 13.37 25.73 8.29
C LYS A 2 11.90 25.92 7.84
N LYS A 3 11.66 26.31 6.58
CA LYS A 3 10.31 26.56 6.02
C LYS A 3 9.54 25.26 5.72
N ASP A 4 10.22 24.12 5.76
CA ASP A 4 9.73 22.80 5.30
C ASP A 4 9.32 21.87 6.46
N LEU A 5 9.42 22.35 7.71
CA LEU A 5 9.03 21.59 8.89
C LEU A 5 7.51 21.38 8.97
N SER A 6 7.08 20.21 9.43
CA SER A 6 5.66 19.82 9.51
C SER A 6 4.82 20.81 10.31
N ASN A 7 5.31 21.20 11.49
CA ASN A 7 4.65 22.20 12.33
C ASN A 7 4.48 23.54 11.61
N VAL A 8 5.52 24.08 10.98
CA VAL A 8 5.47 25.37 10.25
C VAL A 8 4.53 25.32 9.05
N LEU A 9 4.53 24.22 8.29
CA LEU A 9 3.64 24.03 7.15
C LEU A 9 2.17 23.85 7.60
N GLY A 10 1.94 23.02 8.60
CA GLY A 10 0.62 22.83 9.22
C GLY A 10 0.07 24.12 9.84
N ASP A 11 0.88 24.87 10.59
CA ASP A 11 0.48 26.15 11.21
C ASP A 11 0.19 27.25 10.17
N ARG A 12 0.82 27.20 8.98
CA ARG A 12 0.48 28.10 7.86
C ARG A 12 -0.86 27.71 7.22
N LEU A 13 -1.10 26.43 7.00
CA LEU A 13 -2.35 25.96 6.36
C LEU A 13 -3.56 26.06 7.30
N GLU A 14 -3.40 25.71 8.58
CA GLU A 14 -4.45 25.83 9.61
C GLU A 14 -4.92 27.28 9.77
N ARG A 15 -4.00 28.26 9.75
CA ARG A 15 -4.36 29.69 9.79
C ARG A 15 -5.18 30.14 8.58
N GLU A 16 -4.78 29.78 7.36
CA GLU A 16 -5.56 30.17 6.16
C GLU A 16 -6.87 29.37 6.01
N TRP A 17 -6.95 28.16 6.56
CA TRP A 17 -8.20 27.40 6.66
C TRP A 17 -9.18 28.07 7.64
N ASN A 18 -8.74 28.39 8.86
CA ASN A 18 -9.56 29.10 9.85
C ASN A 18 -10.04 30.46 9.31
N ARG A 19 -9.17 31.19 8.60
CA ARG A 19 -9.53 32.44 7.92
C ARG A 19 -10.57 32.26 6.81
N GLU A 20 -10.65 31.09 6.17
CA GLU A 20 -11.71 30.79 5.18
C GLU A 20 -13.02 30.39 5.88
N LEU A 21 -12.96 29.70 7.02
CA LEU A 21 -14.12 29.42 7.88
C LEU A 21 -14.75 30.71 8.43
N GLU A 22 -13.96 31.66 8.91
CA GLU A 22 -14.42 32.99 9.35
C GLU A 22 -15.11 33.75 8.20
N LYS A 23 -14.49 33.78 7.02
CA LYS A 23 -15.10 34.40 5.82
C LYS A 23 -16.40 33.72 5.39
N SER A 24 -16.50 32.40 5.55
CA SER A 24 -17.72 31.65 5.27
C SER A 24 -18.88 32.10 6.17
N LYS A 25 -18.64 32.19 7.49
CA LYS A 25 -19.61 32.70 8.48
C LYS A 25 -20.15 34.10 8.12
N HIS A 26 -19.30 34.99 7.61
CA HIS A 26 -19.71 36.36 7.23
C HIS A 26 -20.33 36.50 5.82
N LYS A 27 -20.12 35.55 4.90
CA LYS A 27 -20.51 35.70 3.48
C LYS A 27 -21.49 34.65 2.96
N THR A 28 -22.03 33.81 3.85
CA THR A 28 -22.98 32.71 3.53
C THR A 28 -22.55 31.82 2.34
N LYS A 29 -21.23 31.70 2.12
CA LYS A 29 -20.62 30.85 1.09
C LYS A 29 -19.86 29.73 1.76
N GLU A 30 -19.94 28.52 1.22
CA GLU A 30 -19.17 27.38 1.73
C GLU A 30 -17.67 27.67 1.74
N PRO A 31 -16.93 27.25 2.79
CA PRO A 31 -15.48 27.37 2.82
C PRO A 31 -14.85 26.47 1.75
N ASN A 32 -13.67 26.83 1.26
CA ASN A 32 -13.05 26.11 0.14
C ASN A 32 -11.57 25.80 0.41
N LEU A 33 -11.26 24.53 0.63
CA LEU A 33 -9.93 24.06 1.01
C LEU A 33 -8.88 24.33 -0.09
N LEU A 34 -9.27 24.22 -1.38
CA LEU A 34 -8.38 24.52 -2.51
C LEU A 34 -7.89 25.97 -2.48
N LYS A 35 -8.73 26.93 -2.04
CA LYS A 35 -8.31 28.34 -1.89
C LYS A 35 -7.30 28.52 -0.76
N ALA A 36 -7.46 27.81 0.36
CA ALA A 36 -6.51 27.86 1.48
C ALA A 36 -5.15 27.27 1.07
N ILE A 37 -5.13 26.09 0.44
CA ILE A 37 -3.92 25.47 -0.13
C ILE A 37 -3.27 26.42 -1.14
N GLY A 38 -4.06 26.99 -2.06
CA GLY A 38 -3.61 27.95 -3.06
C GLY A 38 -2.86 29.14 -2.43
N ARG A 39 -3.44 29.82 -1.44
CA ARG A 39 -2.78 30.97 -0.77
C ARG A 39 -1.46 30.62 -0.10
N VAL A 40 -1.31 29.42 0.46
CA VAL A 40 -0.08 29.00 1.14
C VAL A 40 1.06 28.68 0.15
N PHE A 41 0.73 28.11 -1.01
CA PHE A 41 1.69 27.56 -1.96
C PHE A 41 1.76 28.29 -3.32
N VAL A 42 1.01 29.39 -3.51
CA VAL A 42 0.94 30.12 -4.79
C VAL A 42 2.31 30.51 -5.36
N CYS A 43 3.26 30.94 -4.53
CA CYS A 43 4.61 31.30 -4.99
C CYS A 43 5.39 30.08 -5.52
N ASP A 44 5.30 28.94 -4.83
CA ASP A 44 5.95 27.69 -5.27
C ASP A 44 5.36 27.21 -6.60
N LEU A 45 4.03 27.30 -6.75
CA LEU A 45 3.31 26.92 -7.98
C LEU A 45 3.57 27.89 -9.15
N ILE A 46 3.71 29.20 -8.91
CA ILE A 46 4.06 30.17 -9.97
C ILE A 46 5.48 29.88 -10.50
N ILE A 47 6.44 29.63 -9.61
CA ILE A 47 7.81 29.28 -10.00
C ILE A 47 7.83 27.97 -10.80
N GLN A 48 7.12 26.94 -10.34
CA GLN A 48 6.95 25.69 -11.09
C GLN A 48 6.33 25.94 -12.48
N GLY A 49 5.31 26.78 -12.57
CA GLY A 49 4.64 27.14 -13.81
C GLY A 49 5.55 27.80 -14.83
N PHE A 50 6.42 28.72 -14.38
CA PHE A 50 7.40 29.38 -15.25
C PHE A 50 8.34 28.37 -15.93
N TYR A 51 8.96 27.46 -15.15
CA TYR A 51 9.82 26.41 -15.70
C TYR A 51 9.06 25.46 -16.63
N ASN A 52 7.81 25.10 -16.29
CA ASN A 52 6.98 24.22 -17.11
C ASN A 52 6.66 24.84 -18.49
N VAL A 53 6.29 26.13 -18.53
CA VAL A 53 6.05 26.87 -19.77
C VAL A 53 7.33 26.94 -20.60
N PHE A 54 8.46 27.31 -19.99
CA PHE A 54 9.74 27.41 -20.71
C PHE A 54 10.14 26.08 -21.36
N PHE A 55 9.99 24.97 -20.64
CA PHE A 55 10.29 23.64 -21.15
C PHE A 55 9.32 23.16 -22.24
N PHE A 56 8.01 23.15 -21.97
CA PHE A 56 7.00 22.58 -22.88
C PHE A 56 6.72 23.47 -24.10
N THR A 57 6.66 24.78 -23.92
CA THR A 57 6.19 25.73 -24.95
C THR A 57 7.33 26.17 -25.88
N PHE A 58 8.55 26.33 -25.37
CA PHE A 58 9.69 26.82 -26.14
C PHE A 58 10.68 25.71 -26.51
N LEU A 59 11.39 25.15 -25.51
CA LEU A 59 12.53 24.26 -25.78
C LEU A 59 12.15 23.00 -26.57
N ARG A 60 11.02 22.37 -26.23
CA ARG A 60 10.53 21.17 -26.92
C ARG A 60 10.06 21.38 -28.35
N VAL A 61 9.64 22.59 -28.70
CA VAL A 61 9.08 22.92 -30.02
C VAL A 61 10.16 23.46 -30.96
N ILE A 62 11.16 24.16 -30.42
CA ILE A 62 12.32 24.66 -31.16
C ILE A 62 13.25 23.52 -31.62
N GLN A 63 13.38 22.45 -30.83
CA GLN A 63 14.28 21.32 -31.14
C GLN A 63 13.98 20.65 -32.51
N PRO A 64 12.72 20.29 -32.85
CA PRO A 64 12.36 19.84 -34.21
C PRO A 64 12.72 20.81 -35.34
N MET A 65 12.64 22.13 -35.11
CA MET A 65 12.95 23.12 -36.14
C MET A 65 14.44 23.20 -36.47
N ILE A 66 15.30 23.16 -35.45
CA ILE A 66 16.76 23.13 -35.66
C ILE A 66 17.18 21.82 -36.35
N PHE A 67 16.52 20.70 -36.01
CA PHE A 67 16.71 19.44 -36.72
C PHE A 67 16.33 19.53 -38.22
N GLY A 68 15.26 20.24 -38.55
CA GLY A 68 14.89 20.52 -39.95
C GLY A 68 15.92 21.36 -40.71
N LEU A 69 16.45 22.41 -40.08
CA LEU A 69 17.52 23.24 -40.65
C LEU A 69 18.80 22.42 -40.89
N LEU A 70 19.17 21.55 -39.95
CA LEU A 70 20.29 20.62 -40.12
C LEU A 70 20.11 19.71 -41.34
N LEU A 71 18.94 19.06 -41.49
CA LEU A 71 18.67 18.22 -42.66
C LEU A 71 18.66 19.02 -43.98
N ARG A 72 18.21 20.28 -43.95
CA ARG A 72 18.28 21.16 -45.12
C ARG A 72 19.72 21.49 -45.50
N SER A 73 20.58 21.84 -44.54
CA SER A 73 22.01 22.09 -44.80
C SER A 73 22.78 20.86 -45.29
N LEU A 74 22.29 19.65 -45.01
CA LEU A 74 22.83 18.40 -45.54
C LEU A 74 22.34 18.08 -46.97
N SER A 75 21.35 18.81 -47.49
CA SER A 75 20.79 18.61 -48.83
C SER A 75 21.37 19.54 -49.90
N SER A 76 22.13 20.57 -49.53
CA SER A 76 22.87 21.42 -50.47
C SER A 76 24.35 21.03 -50.52
N SER A 77 24.93 21.11 -51.72
CA SER A 77 26.18 20.43 -52.08
C SER A 77 27.45 21.27 -51.94
N ASN A 78 27.40 22.46 -51.34
CA ASN A 78 28.59 23.34 -51.23
C ASN A 78 29.41 23.06 -49.96
N ASP A 79 30.74 23.15 -50.04
CA ASP A 79 31.61 22.99 -48.87
C ASP A 79 31.43 24.08 -47.79
N LEU A 80 30.91 25.26 -48.14
CA LEU A 80 30.46 26.26 -47.17
C LEU A 80 29.33 25.73 -46.28
N ASP A 81 28.41 24.95 -46.85
CA ASP A 81 27.21 24.45 -46.18
C ASP A 81 27.56 23.40 -45.11
N ARG A 82 28.70 22.71 -45.24
CA ARG A 82 29.23 21.82 -44.18
C ARG A 82 29.55 22.57 -42.88
N THR A 83 30.02 23.81 -42.98
CA THR A 83 30.26 24.65 -41.79
C THR A 83 28.96 25.11 -41.14
N GLU A 84 27.93 25.40 -41.95
CA GLU A 84 26.58 25.69 -41.45
C GLU A 84 25.96 24.47 -40.76
N ALA A 85 26.04 23.28 -41.38
CA ALA A 85 25.54 22.02 -40.81
C ALA A 85 26.19 21.71 -39.45
N LEU A 86 27.51 21.93 -39.33
CA LEU A 86 28.22 21.81 -38.06
C LEU A 86 27.69 22.79 -37.00
N SER A 87 27.37 24.03 -37.40
CA SER A 87 26.82 25.06 -36.52
C SER A 87 25.38 24.74 -36.06
N TYR A 88 24.51 24.25 -36.96
CA TYR A 88 23.15 23.83 -36.63
C TYR A 88 23.15 22.60 -35.72
N ASN A 89 24.07 21.64 -35.91
CA ASN A 89 24.23 20.52 -34.98
C ASN A 89 24.72 20.98 -33.60
N GLY A 90 25.66 21.93 -33.53
CA GLY A 90 26.08 22.55 -32.27
C GLY A 90 24.93 23.24 -31.53
N LEU A 91 24.07 23.97 -32.27
CA LEU A 91 22.87 24.60 -31.73
C LEU A 91 21.82 23.56 -31.26
N LEU A 92 21.66 22.45 -31.99
CA LEU A 92 20.77 21.35 -31.61
C LEU A 92 21.19 20.72 -30.27
N VAL A 93 22.49 20.49 -30.09
CA VAL A 93 23.07 19.98 -28.84
C VAL A 93 22.91 21.00 -27.70
N LEU A 94 23.13 22.30 -27.95
CA LEU A 94 22.89 23.37 -26.97
C LEU A 94 21.44 23.38 -26.48
N VAL A 95 20.47 23.34 -27.39
CA VAL A 95 19.04 23.31 -27.04
C VAL A 95 18.67 22.01 -26.32
N ALA A 96 19.28 20.87 -26.66
CA ALA A 96 19.10 19.62 -25.91
C ALA A 96 19.67 19.70 -24.48
N ILE A 97 20.82 20.36 -24.25
CA ILE A 97 21.34 20.65 -22.90
C ILE A 97 20.35 21.52 -22.11
N MET A 98 19.85 22.60 -22.71
CA MET A 98 18.87 23.47 -22.05
C MET A 98 17.56 22.74 -21.74
N SER A 99 17.10 21.89 -22.67
CA SER A 99 15.88 21.07 -22.54
C SER A 99 15.99 20.08 -21.38
N THR A 100 17.08 19.31 -21.31
CA THR A 100 17.31 18.33 -20.22
C THR A 100 17.45 19.00 -18.86
N ALA A 101 18.20 20.11 -18.76
CA ALA A 101 18.31 20.88 -17.51
C ALA A 101 16.94 21.45 -17.06
N SER A 102 16.20 22.09 -17.98
CA SER A 102 14.88 22.68 -17.68
C SER A 102 13.84 21.63 -17.31
N GLY A 103 13.85 20.47 -17.96
CA GLY A 103 13.01 19.32 -17.61
C GLY A 103 13.29 18.80 -16.20
N ALA A 104 14.56 18.61 -15.84
CA ALA A 104 14.97 18.16 -14.51
C ALA A 104 14.57 19.17 -13.40
N HIS A 105 14.76 20.47 -13.63
CA HIS A 105 14.29 21.51 -12.71
C HIS A 105 12.77 21.52 -12.55
N THR A 106 12.02 21.47 -13.66
CA THR A 106 10.54 21.40 -13.65
C THR A 106 10.05 20.21 -12.82
N TYR A 107 10.65 19.04 -13.03
CA TYR A 107 10.32 17.81 -12.32
C TYR A 107 10.63 17.89 -10.82
N HIS A 108 11.80 18.40 -10.44
CA HIS A 108 12.21 18.53 -9.04
C HIS A 108 11.35 19.54 -8.26
N HIS A 109 11.12 20.74 -8.82
CA HIS A 109 10.29 21.76 -8.16
C HIS A 109 8.85 21.28 -7.94
N ALA A 110 8.28 20.58 -8.92
CA ALA A 110 6.92 20.04 -8.80
C ALA A 110 6.78 18.97 -7.70
N LEU A 111 7.74 18.04 -7.61
CA LEU A 111 7.76 17.03 -6.55
C LEU A 111 7.93 17.67 -5.17
N HIS A 112 8.78 18.69 -5.06
CA HIS A 112 8.99 19.41 -3.80
C HIS A 112 7.72 20.16 -3.36
N ALA A 113 7.00 20.80 -4.28
CA ALA A 113 5.73 21.47 -3.99
C ALA A 113 4.64 20.46 -3.58
N GLY A 114 4.51 19.34 -4.31
CA GLY A 114 3.58 18.26 -3.98
C GLY A 114 3.81 17.66 -2.59
N LEU A 115 5.08 17.46 -2.21
CA LEU A 115 5.42 16.90 -0.89
C LEU A 115 5.18 17.90 0.25
N ARG A 116 5.38 19.21 0.04
CA ARG A 116 5.00 20.25 1.01
C ARG A 116 3.49 20.29 1.26
N ILE A 117 2.69 20.25 0.18
CA ILE A 117 1.22 20.22 0.27
C ILE A 117 0.76 18.97 1.03
N LYS A 118 1.36 17.80 0.71
CA LYS A 118 1.10 16.55 1.42
C LYS A 118 1.27 16.68 2.94
N VAL A 119 2.44 17.15 3.40
CA VAL A 119 2.74 17.31 4.84
C VAL A 119 1.76 18.29 5.50
N ALA A 120 1.50 19.43 4.87
CA ALA A 120 0.59 20.43 5.43
C ALA A 120 -0.83 19.87 5.61
N CYS A 121 -1.34 19.14 4.62
CA CYS A 121 -2.64 18.46 4.70
C CYS A 121 -2.64 17.33 5.76
N SER A 122 -1.57 16.54 5.85
CA SER A 122 -1.44 15.49 6.88
C SER A 122 -1.48 16.04 8.31
N SER A 123 -0.73 17.11 8.58
CA SER A 123 -0.74 17.77 9.89
C SER A 123 -2.11 18.40 10.20
N LEU A 124 -2.76 19.02 9.20
CA LEU A 124 -4.12 19.58 9.35
C LEU A 124 -5.17 18.50 9.68
N VAL A 125 -5.13 17.35 9.01
CA VAL A 125 -6.03 16.21 9.30
C VAL A 125 -5.83 15.73 10.74
N TYR A 126 -4.59 15.54 11.19
CA TYR A 126 -4.31 15.11 12.56
C TYR A 126 -4.80 16.13 13.63
N ARG A 127 -4.62 17.43 13.37
CA ARG A 127 -5.12 18.51 14.23
C ARG A 127 -6.65 18.57 14.27
N LYS A 128 -7.35 18.17 13.21
CA LYS A 128 -8.81 18.02 13.18
C LYS A 128 -9.26 16.80 13.97
N VAL A 129 -8.56 15.66 13.87
CA VAL A 129 -8.86 14.43 14.63
C VAL A 129 -8.89 14.71 16.13
N LEU A 130 -7.89 15.44 16.65
CA LEU A 130 -7.86 15.84 18.06
C LEU A 130 -9.07 16.69 18.51
N ARG A 131 -9.80 17.31 17.56
CA ARG A 131 -10.95 18.20 17.78
C ARG A 131 -12.31 17.61 17.36
N LEU A 132 -12.39 16.41 16.79
CA LEU A 132 -13.64 15.83 16.28
C LEU A 132 -14.60 15.36 17.39
N SER A 133 -15.92 15.54 17.27
CA SER A 133 -16.87 14.98 18.25
C SER A 133 -16.82 13.44 18.30
N THR A 134 -16.98 12.86 19.50
CA THR A 134 -16.94 11.39 19.70
C THR A 134 -18.16 10.67 19.14
N SER A 135 -19.30 11.35 18.99
CA SER A 135 -20.50 10.84 18.30
C SER A 135 -20.26 10.48 16.83
N ILE A 136 -19.29 11.11 16.16
CA ILE A 136 -18.93 10.85 14.76
C ILE A 136 -17.88 9.71 14.65
N LEU A 137 -17.20 9.35 15.74
CA LEU A 137 -16.08 8.40 15.79
C LEU A 137 -16.50 6.93 15.86
N ASN A 138 -17.40 6.53 14.97
CA ASN A 138 -17.67 5.11 14.70
C ASN A 138 -16.47 4.43 14.01
N GLU A 139 -16.39 3.10 14.07
CA GLU A 139 -15.27 2.34 13.48
C GLU A 139 -15.07 2.61 11.98
N SER A 140 -16.17 2.83 11.24
CA SER A 140 -16.15 3.25 9.84
C SER A 140 -15.46 4.61 9.62
N ALA A 141 -15.66 5.57 10.53
CA ALA A 141 -15.02 6.88 10.48
C ALA A 141 -13.52 6.81 10.82
N MET A 142 -13.10 5.92 11.72
CA MET A 142 -11.68 5.62 11.95
C MET A 142 -11.01 5.08 10.67
N GLY A 143 -11.66 4.14 9.97
CA GLY A 143 -11.18 3.61 8.69
C GLY A 143 -11.10 4.69 7.59
N MET A 144 -12.10 5.57 7.50
CA MET A 144 -12.11 6.71 6.58
C MET A 144 -10.94 7.67 6.86
N THR A 145 -10.68 7.99 8.12
CA THR A 145 -9.58 8.87 8.54
C THR A 145 -8.20 8.31 8.16
N MET A 146 -8.01 6.99 8.31
CA MET A 146 -6.80 6.30 7.83
C MET A 146 -6.63 6.38 6.32
N ASN A 147 -7.72 6.21 5.56
CA ASN A 147 -7.71 6.29 4.10
C ASN A 147 -7.37 7.70 3.62
N LEU A 148 -7.89 8.74 4.30
CA LEU A 148 -7.55 10.14 4.02
C LEU A 148 -6.04 10.39 4.13
N LEU A 149 -5.43 9.97 5.23
CA LEU A 149 -4.00 10.19 5.50
C LEU A 149 -3.09 9.33 4.61
N SER A 150 -3.46 8.08 4.33
CA SER A 150 -2.63 7.15 3.55
C SER A 150 -2.70 7.39 2.04
N ASN A 151 -3.91 7.52 1.50
CA ASN A 151 -4.17 7.48 0.06
C ASN A 151 -4.53 8.85 -0.51
N ASP A 152 -5.53 9.54 0.04
CA ASP A 152 -6.02 10.80 -0.53
C ASP A 152 -4.95 11.90 -0.48
N VAL A 153 -4.29 12.08 0.67
CA VAL A 153 -3.19 13.05 0.83
C VAL A 153 -1.94 12.69 0.00
N SER A 154 -1.70 11.41 -0.29
CA SER A 154 -0.59 10.98 -1.16
C SER A 154 -0.80 11.30 -2.65
N ARG A 155 -2.04 11.55 -3.12
CA ARG A 155 -2.30 11.88 -4.53
C ARG A 155 -1.74 13.23 -4.96
N PHE A 156 -1.55 14.16 -4.02
CA PHE A 156 -1.01 15.50 -4.30
C PHE A 156 0.39 15.48 -4.91
N GLU A 157 1.21 14.46 -4.62
CA GLU A 157 2.54 14.29 -5.22
C GLU A 157 2.48 14.22 -6.75
N ASN A 158 1.55 13.42 -7.30
CA ASN A 158 1.39 13.25 -8.75
C ASN A 158 0.53 14.35 -9.39
N ALA A 159 -0.45 14.90 -8.66
CA ALA A 159 -1.32 15.94 -9.19
C ALA A 159 -0.59 17.28 -9.40
N VAL A 160 0.29 17.68 -8.47
CA VAL A 160 1.09 18.91 -8.62
C VAL A 160 2.07 18.78 -9.78
N LEU A 161 2.64 17.59 -10.00
CA LEU A 161 3.48 17.29 -11.16
C LEU A 161 2.77 17.55 -12.51
N MET A 162 1.46 17.25 -12.57
CA MET A 162 0.66 17.34 -13.80
C MET A 162 -0.23 18.60 -13.88
N LEU A 163 -0.14 19.50 -12.90
CA LEU A 163 -1.05 20.65 -12.79
C LEU A 163 -0.85 21.65 -13.94
N HIS A 164 0.38 22.03 -14.23
CA HIS A 164 0.69 23.01 -15.28
C HIS A 164 0.59 22.41 -16.68
N THR A 165 0.88 21.10 -16.82
CA THR A 165 0.78 20.40 -18.10
C THR A 165 -0.64 20.29 -18.63
N LEU A 166 -1.66 20.44 -17.77
CA LEU A 166 -3.06 20.49 -18.17
C LEU A 166 -3.37 21.66 -19.15
N TRP A 167 -2.70 22.80 -18.98
CA TRP A 167 -2.94 24.01 -19.80
C TRP A 167 -1.78 24.36 -20.74
N THR A 168 -0.54 23.99 -20.40
CA THR A 168 0.59 24.16 -21.33
C THR A 168 0.55 23.17 -22.50
N SER A 169 -0.08 22.00 -22.35
CA SER A 169 -0.23 21.03 -23.44
C SER A 169 -1.10 21.55 -24.61
N PRO A 170 -2.33 22.06 -24.41
CA PRO A 170 -3.10 22.69 -25.48
C PRO A 170 -2.34 23.82 -26.19
N ILE A 171 -1.62 24.67 -25.44
CA ILE A 171 -0.81 25.75 -26.02
C ILE A 171 0.32 25.19 -26.89
N CYS A 172 1.05 24.18 -26.40
CA CYS A 172 2.07 23.46 -27.18
C CYS A 172 1.47 22.87 -28.47
N GLY A 173 0.25 22.32 -28.41
CA GLY A 173 -0.48 21.82 -29.56
C GLY A 173 -0.82 22.89 -30.60
N LEU A 174 -1.31 24.06 -30.16
CA LEU A 174 -1.62 25.19 -31.04
C LEU A 174 -0.37 25.78 -31.71
N ILE A 175 0.74 25.90 -30.98
CA ILE A 175 2.02 26.34 -31.56
C ILE A 175 2.53 25.30 -32.56
N SER A 176 2.46 24.01 -32.21
CA SER A 176 2.85 22.93 -33.13
C SER A 176 2.03 22.99 -34.42
N LEU A 177 0.72 23.22 -34.33
CA LEU A 177 -0.18 23.39 -35.48
C LEU A 177 0.23 24.57 -36.39
N TYR A 178 0.50 25.73 -35.81
CA TYR A 178 0.98 26.90 -36.56
C TYR A 178 2.30 26.63 -37.29
N LEU A 179 3.23 25.95 -36.62
CA LEU A 179 4.53 25.59 -37.21
C LEU A 179 4.41 24.50 -38.28
N ILE A 180 3.53 23.51 -38.08
CA ILE A 180 3.20 22.49 -39.08
C ILE A 180 2.60 23.12 -40.34
N TRP A 181 1.68 24.08 -40.20
CA TRP A 181 1.14 24.83 -41.34
C TRP A 181 2.24 25.57 -42.12
N LYS A 182 3.22 26.16 -41.42
CA LYS A 182 4.34 26.86 -42.06
C LYS A 182 5.24 25.94 -42.89
N GLU A 183 5.51 24.72 -42.42
CA GLU A 183 6.40 23.77 -43.11
C GLU A 183 5.69 22.92 -44.19
N THR A 184 4.40 22.66 -44.02
CA THR A 184 3.66 21.64 -44.78
C THR A 184 2.30 22.10 -45.33
N SER A 185 2.14 23.43 -45.46
CA SER A 185 0.99 24.05 -46.12
C SER A 185 -0.36 23.52 -45.64
N PHE A 186 -1.34 23.31 -46.53
CA PHE A 186 -2.66 22.79 -46.15
C PHE A 186 -2.62 21.30 -45.81
N SER A 187 -1.71 20.53 -46.40
CA SER A 187 -1.52 19.10 -46.16
C SER A 187 -1.30 18.78 -44.67
N GLY A 188 -0.51 19.60 -43.97
CA GLY A 188 -0.25 19.45 -42.54
C GLY A 188 -1.48 19.61 -41.64
N PHE A 189 -2.45 20.45 -42.03
CA PHE A 189 -3.72 20.61 -41.30
C PHE A 189 -4.55 19.33 -41.34
N ILE A 190 -4.52 18.58 -42.45
CA ILE A 190 -5.29 17.33 -42.59
C ILE A 190 -4.74 16.28 -41.62
N GLY A 191 -3.43 16.08 -41.57
CA GLY A 191 -2.79 15.17 -40.61
C GLY A 191 -3.01 15.57 -39.15
N PHE A 192 -2.97 16.87 -38.83
CA PHE A 192 -3.29 17.35 -37.48
C PHE A 192 -4.77 17.13 -37.13
N GLY A 193 -5.68 17.36 -38.10
CA GLY A 193 -7.12 17.14 -37.95
C GLY A 193 -7.46 15.69 -37.61
N VAL A 194 -6.74 14.72 -38.19
CA VAL A 194 -6.82 13.31 -37.81
C VAL A 194 -6.37 13.09 -36.36
N THR A 195 -5.25 13.68 -35.94
CA THR A 195 -4.79 13.60 -34.54
C THR A 195 -5.83 14.20 -33.57
N MET A 196 -6.50 15.29 -33.95
CA MET A 196 -7.58 15.90 -33.16
C MET A 196 -8.86 15.05 -33.10
N SER A 197 -9.26 14.39 -34.19
CA SER A 197 -10.50 13.60 -34.23
C SER A 197 -10.47 12.36 -33.33
N PHE A 198 -9.26 11.83 -33.04
CA PHE A 198 -9.08 10.75 -32.08
C PHE A 198 -9.18 11.19 -30.61
N LEU A 199 -9.04 12.49 -30.29
CA LEU A 199 -9.05 12.96 -28.89
C LEU A 199 -10.44 12.76 -28.21
N PRO A 200 -11.58 13.09 -28.85
CA PRO A 200 -12.91 12.71 -28.34
C PRO A 200 -13.10 11.21 -28.16
N LEU A 201 -12.62 10.39 -29.10
CA LEU A 201 -12.71 8.92 -29.02
C LEU A 201 -11.97 8.38 -27.79
N LEU A 202 -10.74 8.84 -27.55
CA LEU A 202 -9.94 8.46 -26.39
C LEU A 202 -10.57 8.96 -25.08
N ALA A 203 -11.22 10.13 -25.07
CA ALA A 203 -11.98 10.62 -23.92
C ALA A 203 -13.22 9.75 -23.61
N LEU A 204 -13.93 9.26 -24.64
CA LEU A 204 -15.04 8.31 -24.47
C LEU A 204 -14.56 6.96 -23.92
N CYS A 205 -13.48 6.40 -24.48
CA CYS A 205 -12.84 5.18 -23.95
C CYS A 205 -12.43 5.35 -22.48
N SER A 206 -11.88 6.52 -22.12
CA SER A 206 -11.47 6.82 -20.73
C SER A 206 -12.67 6.90 -19.78
N ARG A 207 -13.78 7.54 -20.18
CA ARG A 207 -15.04 7.56 -19.41
C ARG A 207 -15.61 6.14 -19.20
N MET A 208 -15.59 5.31 -20.24
CA MET A 208 -16.03 3.91 -20.14
C MET A 208 -15.11 3.09 -19.23
N GLY A 209 -13.80 3.32 -19.28
CA GLY A 209 -12.84 2.72 -18.36
C GLY A 209 -13.15 3.03 -16.89
N MET A 210 -13.48 4.28 -16.57
CA MET A 210 -13.90 4.69 -15.22
C MET A 210 -15.20 3.98 -14.77
N LYS A 211 -16.17 3.81 -15.67
CA LYS A 211 -17.43 3.08 -15.38
C LYS A 211 -17.15 1.61 -15.03
N TYR A 212 -16.26 0.94 -15.76
CA TYR A 212 -15.90 -0.44 -15.43
C TYR A 212 -15.04 -0.55 -14.17
N ARG A 213 -14.13 0.40 -13.91
CA ARG A 213 -13.35 0.46 -12.67
C ARG A 213 -14.24 0.54 -11.43
N TYR A 214 -15.27 1.38 -11.46
CA TYR A 214 -16.27 1.47 -10.39
C TYR A 214 -17.00 0.14 -10.16
N GLN A 215 -17.45 -0.52 -11.24
CA GLN A 215 -18.11 -1.83 -11.14
C GLN A 215 -17.16 -2.93 -10.64
N THR A 216 -15.88 -2.90 -11.01
CA THR A 216 -14.85 -3.79 -10.46
C THR A 216 -14.78 -3.63 -8.94
N THR A 217 -14.61 -2.40 -8.44
CA THR A 217 -14.54 -2.12 -6.98
C THR A 217 -15.73 -2.73 -6.22
N LEU A 218 -16.97 -2.51 -6.68
CA LEU A 218 -18.16 -3.08 -6.04
C LEU A 218 -18.15 -4.62 -5.98
N ARG A 219 -17.61 -5.29 -7.00
CA ARG A 219 -17.50 -6.76 -7.03
C ARG A 219 -16.32 -7.26 -6.19
N THR A 220 -15.21 -6.54 -6.17
CA THR A 220 -14.06 -6.80 -5.29
C THR A 220 -14.46 -6.70 -3.82
N ASP A 221 -15.18 -5.64 -3.42
CA ASP A 221 -15.67 -5.46 -2.05
C ASP A 221 -16.60 -6.62 -1.63
N SER A 222 -17.48 -7.05 -2.55
CA SER A 222 -18.36 -8.21 -2.34
C SER A 222 -17.58 -9.51 -2.12
N ARG A 223 -16.53 -9.76 -2.92
CA ARG A 223 -15.64 -10.93 -2.75
C ARG A 223 -14.91 -10.84 -1.42
N ILE A 224 -14.29 -9.71 -1.09
CA ILE A 224 -13.49 -9.54 0.13
C ILE A 224 -14.37 -9.75 1.37
N LYS A 225 -15.61 -9.25 1.39
CA LYS A 225 -16.55 -9.50 2.49
C LYS A 225 -16.86 -11.00 2.68
N LEU A 226 -17.15 -11.73 1.60
CA LEU A 226 -17.38 -13.17 1.66
C LEU A 226 -16.13 -13.92 2.17
N MET A 227 -14.94 -13.47 1.78
CA MET A 227 -13.68 -14.07 2.25
C MET A 227 -13.42 -13.78 3.73
N ASP A 228 -13.75 -12.59 4.22
CA ASP A 228 -13.66 -12.21 5.63
C ASP A 228 -14.58 -13.09 6.49
N GLU A 229 -15.85 -13.27 6.07
CA GLU A 229 -16.82 -14.16 6.70
C GLU A 229 -16.33 -15.62 6.74
N ILE A 230 -15.75 -16.12 5.65
CA ILE A 230 -15.18 -17.48 5.57
C ILE A 230 -13.94 -17.64 6.47
N ILE A 231 -13.02 -16.67 6.48
CA ILE A 231 -11.79 -16.73 7.28
C ILE A 231 -12.11 -16.64 8.77
N CYS A 232 -13.04 -15.77 9.17
CA CYS A 232 -13.53 -15.73 10.55
C CYS A 232 -14.26 -17.03 10.96
N GLY A 233 -14.98 -17.65 10.02
CA GLY A 233 -15.70 -18.91 10.23
C GLY A 233 -14.88 -20.19 10.04
N ILE A 234 -13.56 -20.11 9.77
CA ILE A 234 -12.79 -21.24 9.22
C ILE A 234 -12.81 -22.50 10.08
N LYS A 235 -12.77 -22.37 11.42
CA LYS A 235 -12.83 -23.51 12.35
C LYS A 235 -14.15 -24.28 12.21
N VAL A 236 -15.27 -23.55 12.08
CA VAL A 236 -16.61 -24.13 11.89
C VAL A 236 -16.72 -24.78 10.51
N ILE A 237 -16.20 -24.12 9.46
CA ILE A 237 -16.20 -24.65 8.08
C ILE A 237 -15.46 -25.99 8.01
N LYS A 238 -14.32 -26.11 8.70
CA LYS A 238 -13.56 -27.36 8.80
C LYS A 238 -14.26 -28.44 9.62
N MET A 239 -14.90 -28.08 10.74
CA MET A 239 -15.70 -29.02 11.54
C MET A 239 -16.85 -29.67 10.74
N TYR A 240 -17.43 -28.96 9.78
CA TYR A 240 -18.50 -29.47 8.91
C TYR A 240 -18.02 -29.94 7.52
N ALA A 241 -16.72 -29.93 7.23
CA ALA A 241 -16.14 -30.25 5.91
C ALA A 241 -16.80 -29.49 4.73
N TRP A 242 -17.05 -28.20 4.92
CA TRP A 242 -17.74 -27.33 3.94
C TRP A 242 -16.79 -26.61 2.96
N GLU A 243 -15.51 -27.00 2.88
CA GLU A 243 -14.49 -26.30 2.10
C GLU A 243 -14.82 -26.24 0.60
N LYS A 244 -15.28 -27.36 0.02
CA LYS A 244 -15.59 -27.44 -1.42
C LYS A 244 -16.74 -26.51 -1.86
N PRO A 245 -17.89 -26.44 -1.17
CA PRO A 245 -18.91 -25.41 -1.40
C PRO A 245 -18.35 -23.98 -1.36
N TYR A 246 -17.51 -23.65 -0.38
CA TYR A 246 -16.93 -22.30 -0.26
C TYR A 246 -15.85 -22.01 -1.33
N GLU A 247 -15.05 -23.00 -1.76
CA GLU A 247 -14.16 -22.92 -2.94
C GLU A 247 -14.96 -22.57 -4.20
N ALA A 248 -16.09 -23.27 -4.42
CA ALA A 248 -16.97 -23.00 -5.55
C ALA A 248 -17.59 -21.59 -5.49
N LEU A 249 -18.09 -21.16 -4.32
CA LEU A 249 -18.69 -19.84 -4.11
C LEU A 249 -17.71 -18.70 -4.43
N ILE A 250 -16.49 -18.77 -3.90
CA ILE A 250 -15.44 -17.77 -4.15
C ILE A 250 -15.00 -17.78 -5.62
N SER A 251 -14.96 -18.94 -6.29
CA SER A 251 -14.68 -19.01 -7.74
C SER A 251 -15.72 -18.30 -8.60
N ILE A 252 -17.00 -18.28 -8.17
CA ILE A 252 -18.09 -17.61 -8.88
C ILE A 252 -17.98 -16.09 -8.67
N ALA A 253 -17.75 -15.66 -7.42
CA ALA A 253 -17.50 -14.25 -7.11
C ALA A 253 -16.29 -13.70 -7.89
N ARG A 254 -15.20 -14.47 -7.96
CA ARG A 254 -13.98 -14.11 -8.71
C ARG A 254 -14.23 -14.00 -10.22
N ARG A 255 -14.99 -14.92 -10.83
CA ARG A 255 -15.36 -14.81 -12.26
C ARG A 255 -16.23 -13.59 -12.54
N ALA A 256 -17.16 -13.25 -11.65
CA ALA A 256 -17.96 -12.03 -11.77
C ALA A 256 -17.12 -10.75 -11.69
N GLU A 257 -16.11 -10.71 -10.82
CA GLU A 257 -15.11 -9.63 -10.71
C GLU A 257 -14.26 -9.52 -11.99
N ILE A 258 -13.66 -10.63 -12.44
CA ILE A 258 -12.76 -10.67 -13.62
C ILE A 258 -13.48 -10.24 -14.91
N ASN A 259 -14.77 -10.53 -15.06
CA ASN A 259 -15.55 -10.09 -16.21
C ASN A 259 -15.63 -8.56 -16.38
N TYR A 260 -15.50 -7.78 -15.31
CA TYR A 260 -15.38 -6.31 -15.39
C TYR A 260 -13.93 -5.86 -15.60
N ILE A 261 -12.97 -6.55 -14.96
CA ILE A 261 -11.52 -6.32 -15.16
C ILE A 261 -11.15 -6.47 -16.65
N ILE A 262 -11.56 -7.55 -17.31
CA ILE A 262 -11.32 -7.81 -18.74
C ILE A 262 -11.81 -6.65 -19.62
N LYS A 263 -13.02 -6.14 -19.37
CA LYS A 263 -13.60 -5.01 -20.12
C LYS A 263 -12.80 -3.72 -19.93
N GLY A 264 -12.32 -3.48 -18.71
CA GLY A 264 -11.40 -2.37 -18.41
C GLY A 264 -10.04 -2.51 -19.12
N PHE A 265 -9.46 -3.72 -19.13
CA PHE A 265 -8.16 -3.99 -19.75
C PHE A 265 -8.17 -3.90 -21.27
N TYR A 266 -9.27 -4.26 -21.94
CA TYR A 266 -9.41 -4.01 -23.37
C TYR A 266 -9.35 -2.51 -23.71
N LEU A 267 -10.14 -1.69 -23.01
CA LEU A 267 -10.11 -0.22 -23.19
C LEU A 267 -8.74 0.38 -22.84
N ARG A 268 -8.08 -0.13 -21.79
CA ARG A 268 -6.73 0.29 -21.42
C ARG A 268 -5.70 -0.08 -22.50
N SER A 269 -5.76 -1.28 -23.06
CA SER A 269 -4.81 -1.74 -24.08
C SER A 269 -4.93 -0.92 -25.37
N ILE A 270 -6.16 -0.61 -25.80
CA ILE A 270 -6.44 0.24 -26.95
C ILE A 270 -5.93 1.67 -26.69
N THR A 271 -6.29 2.29 -25.57
CA THR A 271 -5.87 3.67 -25.25
C THR A 271 -4.35 3.80 -25.10
N ALA A 272 -3.66 2.83 -24.47
CA ALA A 272 -2.20 2.83 -24.32
C ALA A 272 -1.45 2.54 -25.65
N SER A 273 -2.03 1.71 -26.53
CA SER A 273 -1.47 1.44 -27.85
C SER A 273 -1.62 2.61 -28.83
N SER A 274 -2.61 3.49 -28.60
CA SER A 274 -3.06 4.52 -29.55
C SER A 274 -1.97 5.43 -30.09
N MET A 275 -0.97 5.76 -29.26
CA MET A 275 0.15 6.60 -29.68
C MET A 275 0.99 6.00 -30.81
N ASN A 276 1.14 4.67 -30.85
CA ASN A 276 2.02 4.02 -31.82
C ASN A 276 1.43 4.09 -33.23
N TYR A 277 0.12 3.87 -33.39
CA TYR A 277 -0.52 3.92 -34.72
C TYR A 277 -0.93 5.33 -35.15
N LEU A 278 -1.32 6.20 -34.22
CA LEU A 278 -1.91 7.50 -34.57
C LEU A 278 -0.88 8.48 -35.16
N LEU A 279 0.34 8.53 -34.62
CA LEU A 279 1.44 9.31 -35.21
C LEU A 279 1.70 8.88 -36.67
N ARG A 280 1.76 7.57 -36.92
CA ARG A 280 2.03 7.00 -38.25
C ARG A 280 0.89 7.23 -39.22
N THR A 281 -0.36 7.15 -38.74
CA THR A 281 -1.56 7.47 -39.54
C THR A 281 -1.61 8.95 -39.92
N SER A 282 -1.30 9.85 -38.97
CA SER A 282 -1.24 11.30 -39.19
C SER A 282 -0.14 11.69 -40.18
N VAL A 283 1.01 11.01 -40.16
CA VAL A 283 2.11 11.22 -41.11
C VAL A 283 1.80 10.67 -42.49
N TYR A 284 1.29 9.44 -42.58
CA TYR A 284 0.85 8.84 -43.85
C TYR A 284 -0.17 9.75 -44.58
N ILE A 285 -1.19 10.23 -43.87
CA ILE A 285 -2.24 11.06 -44.46
C ILE A 285 -1.69 12.40 -44.97
N THR A 286 -0.73 13.02 -44.29
CA THR A 286 -0.10 14.27 -44.76
C THR A 286 0.78 14.06 -45.99
N ILE A 287 1.59 13.00 -46.05
CA ILE A 287 2.41 12.74 -47.25
C ILE A 287 1.50 12.38 -48.45
N ALA A 288 0.42 11.64 -48.20
CA ALA A 288 -0.58 11.34 -49.23
C ALA A 288 -1.35 12.59 -49.71
N SER A 289 -1.63 13.57 -48.84
CA SER A 289 -2.25 14.84 -49.26
C SER A 289 -1.27 15.76 -49.99
N MET A 290 0.00 15.82 -49.59
CA MET A 290 1.05 16.54 -50.35
C MET A 290 1.11 16.04 -51.81
N PHE A 291 1.15 14.72 -52.00
CA PHE A 291 1.12 14.11 -53.31
C PHE A 291 -0.14 14.47 -54.11
N TYR A 292 -1.32 14.47 -53.49
CA TYR A 292 -2.57 14.83 -54.16
C TYR A 292 -2.66 16.31 -54.55
N PHE A 293 -2.08 17.21 -53.74
CA PHE A 293 -2.03 18.65 -54.04
C PHE A 293 -0.85 19.05 -54.93
N GLY A 294 0.08 18.14 -55.24
CA GLY A 294 1.30 18.44 -56.01
C GLY A 294 2.32 19.30 -55.25
N GLU A 295 2.33 19.21 -53.92
CA GLU A 295 3.32 19.87 -53.07
C GLU A 295 4.65 19.07 -53.06
N GLU A 296 5.79 19.74 -53.09
CA GLU A 296 7.12 19.09 -53.06
C GLU A 296 7.31 18.23 -51.79
N ILE A 297 7.92 17.05 -51.95
CA ILE A 297 8.06 16.01 -50.90
C ILE A 297 9.54 15.79 -50.48
N PRO A 298 10.34 16.82 -50.11
CA PRO A 298 11.74 16.64 -49.73
C PRO A 298 11.89 16.11 -48.29
N ALA A 299 12.96 15.35 -48.04
CA ALA A 299 13.19 14.69 -46.76
C ALA A 299 13.21 15.65 -45.55
N HIS A 300 13.85 16.82 -45.69
CA HIS A 300 13.96 17.76 -44.56
C HIS A 300 12.60 18.27 -44.07
N LYS A 301 11.63 18.55 -44.97
CA LYS A 301 10.26 18.96 -44.56
C LYS A 301 9.55 17.82 -43.80
N ILE A 302 9.70 16.59 -44.26
CA ILE A 302 8.93 15.43 -43.76
C ILE A 302 9.45 14.94 -42.41
N PHE A 303 10.77 14.87 -42.22
CA PHE A 303 11.35 14.52 -40.90
C PHE A 303 11.14 15.62 -39.86
N THR A 304 11.09 16.89 -40.28
CA THR A 304 10.68 18.02 -39.43
C THR A 304 9.22 17.89 -39.00
N TYR A 305 8.32 17.66 -39.95
CA TYR A 305 6.91 17.42 -39.71
C TYR A 305 6.67 16.21 -38.79
N TYR A 306 7.35 15.08 -39.02
CA TYR A 306 7.28 13.89 -38.17
C TYR A 306 7.67 14.21 -36.72
N SER A 307 8.75 14.99 -36.55
CA SER A 307 9.24 15.40 -35.23
C SER A 307 8.28 16.36 -34.52
N LEU A 308 7.70 17.33 -35.23
CA LEU A 308 6.67 18.23 -34.71
C LEU A 308 5.39 17.46 -34.34
N MET A 309 4.93 16.53 -35.18
CA MET A 309 3.77 15.68 -34.89
C MET A 309 4.01 14.78 -33.69
N ASN A 310 5.21 14.23 -33.51
CA ASN A 310 5.53 13.44 -32.33
C ASN A 310 5.42 14.27 -31.04
N VAL A 311 5.91 15.51 -31.03
CA VAL A 311 5.76 16.47 -29.91
C VAL A 311 4.28 16.82 -29.67
N ALA A 312 3.51 17.07 -30.74
CA ALA A 312 2.08 17.37 -30.65
C ALA A 312 1.26 16.19 -30.10
N VAL A 313 1.41 15.00 -30.68
CA VAL A 313 0.75 13.75 -30.24
C VAL A 313 1.09 13.44 -28.78
N PHE A 314 2.37 13.51 -28.38
CA PHE A 314 2.75 13.27 -26.99
C PHE A 314 2.09 14.26 -26.04
N SER A 315 2.08 15.55 -26.39
CA SER A 315 1.54 16.59 -25.51
C SER A 315 0.02 16.45 -25.40
N LEU A 316 -0.69 16.40 -26.53
CA LEU A 316 -2.15 16.50 -26.60
C LEU A 316 -2.88 15.20 -26.24
N ILE A 317 -2.24 14.04 -26.43
CA ILE A 317 -2.89 12.73 -26.18
C ILE A 317 -2.40 12.09 -24.90
N TYR A 318 -1.08 12.01 -24.67
CA TYR A 318 -0.54 11.35 -23.47
C TYR A 318 -0.55 12.27 -22.26
N VAL A 319 0.16 13.41 -22.35
CA VAL A 319 0.34 14.31 -21.20
C VAL A 319 -0.99 14.92 -20.77
N PHE A 320 -1.81 15.38 -21.72
CA PHE A 320 -3.12 15.95 -21.42
C PHE A 320 -4.07 14.95 -20.76
N SER A 321 -4.18 13.72 -21.28
CA SER A 321 -5.04 12.66 -20.72
C SER A 321 -4.61 12.26 -19.29
N GLN A 322 -3.30 12.12 -19.05
CA GLN A 322 -2.80 11.89 -17.69
C GLN A 322 -3.03 13.09 -16.77
N SER A 323 -2.87 14.31 -17.28
CA SER A 323 -3.11 15.53 -16.49
C SER A 323 -4.56 15.63 -16.02
N ILE A 324 -5.53 15.34 -16.90
CA ILE A 324 -6.95 15.25 -16.53
C ILE A 324 -7.17 14.20 -15.44
N SER A 325 -6.58 13.00 -15.59
CA SER A 325 -6.76 11.91 -14.63
C SER A 325 -6.22 12.27 -13.24
N TYR A 326 -4.96 12.74 -13.14
CA TYR A 326 -4.32 13.05 -11.86
C TYR A 326 -4.91 14.29 -11.18
N VAL A 327 -5.29 15.33 -11.93
CA VAL A 327 -5.95 16.51 -11.37
C VAL A 327 -7.37 16.16 -10.89
N SER A 328 -8.12 15.34 -11.64
CA SER A 328 -9.45 14.87 -11.23
C SER A 328 -9.41 14.09 -9.91
N ASP A 329 -8.47 13.14 -9.77
CA ASP A 329 -8.28 12.36 -8.55
C ASP A 329 -7.97 13.26 -7.33
N ALA A 330 -7.14 14.30 -7.51
CA ALA A 330 -6.83 15.25 -6.45
C ALA A 330 -8.00 16.18 -6.08
N VAL A 331 -8.83 16.60 -7.04
CA VAL A 331 -10.05 17.38 -6.74
C VAL A 331 -11.04 16.56 -5.89
N VAL A 332 -11.20 15.26 -6.17
CA VAL A 332 -12.01 14.37 -5.33
C VAL A 332 -11.43 14.24 -3.91
N SER A 333 -10.10 14.08 -3.79
CA SER A 333 -9.42 14.01 -2.50
C SER A 333 -9.52 15.31 -1.70
N ILE A 334 -9.47 16.48 -2.35
CA ILE A 334 -9.69 17.79 -1.70
C ILE A 334 -11.11 17.90 -1.16
N ARG A 335 -12.13 17.45 -1.91
CA ARG A 335 -13.52 17.44 -1.42
C ARG A 335 -13.65 16.58 -0.18
N ARG A 336 -13.19 15.32 -0.22
CA ARG A 336 -13.21 14.43 0.97
C ARG A 336 -12.49 15.00 2.18
N LEU A 337 -11.34 15.66 1.97
CA LEU A 337 -10.63 16.35 3.05
C LEU A 337 -11.42 17.55 3.58
N GLN A 338 -12.06 18.32 2.70
CA GLN A 338 -12.95 19.42 3.11
C GLN A 338 -14.15 18.90 3.90
N ASP A 339 -14.84 17.87 3.41
CA ASP A 339 -16.00 17.24 4.06
C ASP A 339 -15.62 16.69 5.45
N PHE A 340 -14.41 16.16 5.60
CA PHE A 340 -13.85 15.74 6.89
C PHE A 340 -13.49 16.92 7.81
N LEU A 341 -12.88 17.99 7.27
CA LEU A 341 -12.57 19.21 8.03
C LEU A 341 -13.82 19.99 8.45
N MET A 342 -14.96 19.76 7.80
CA MET A 342 -16.27 20.35 8.11
C MET A 342 -17.09 19.55 9.13
N GLN A 343 -16.66 18.35 9.53
CA GLN A 343 -17.31 17.57 10.60
C GLN A 343 -17.35 18.36 11.92
N GLU A 344 -18.33 18.06 12.77
CA GLU A 344 -18.54 18.77 14.03
C GLU A 344 -17.30 18.66 14.94
N GLU A 345 -16.96 19.78 15.58
CA GLU A 345 -15.88 19.83 16.57
C GLU A 345 -16.45 19.70 17.97
N TRP A 346 -15.68 19.05 18.83
CA TRP A 346 -15.88 19.04 20.27
C TRP A 346 -15.85 20.47 20.80
N SER A 347 -17.02 21.00 21.14
CA SER A 347 -17.14 22.18 21.97
C SER A 347 -16.94 21.76 23.43
N ILE A 348 -15.90 22.30 24.07
CA ILE A 348 -15.89 22.41 25.52
C ILE A 348 -17.20 23.07 25.92
N TYR A 349 -17.98 22.45 26.80
CA TYR A 349 -18.93 23.19 27.62
C TYR A 349 -18.10 24.17 28.43
N GLN A 350 -17.87 25.36 27.88
CA GLN A 350 -17.47 26.48 28.71
C GLN A 350 -18.55 26.55 29.77
N PRO A 351 -18.20 26.53 31.08
CA PRO A 351 -19.17 26.96 32.05
C PRO A 351 -19.60 28.33 31.55
N VAL A 352 -20.90 28.47 31.26
CA VAL A 352 -21.47 29.78 31.01
C VAL A 352 -21.22 30.50 32.32
N ALA A 353 -20.17 31.33 32.34
CA ALA A 353 -20.05 32.41 33.27
C ALA A 353 -21.21 33.34 32.91
N THR A 354 -22.38 32.98 33.43
CA THR A 354 -23.59 33.78 33.36
C THR A 354 -23.14 35.13 33.89
N LYS A 355 -23.17 36.14 33.01
CA LYS A 355 -22.96 37.52 33.43
C LYS A 355 -23.79 37.75 34.68
N GLU A 356 -23.20 38.36 35.68
CA GLU A 356 -23.79 38.59 37.00
C GLU A 356 -25.24 39.10 36.86
N SER A 357 -26.20 38.18 37.01
CA SER A 357 -27.63 38.45 36.86
C SER A 357 -28.41 37.65 37.89
N SER A 358 -28.15 37.96 39.16
CA SER A 358 -29.18 38.02 40.21
C SER A 358 -30.11 36.80 40.37
N THR A 359 -29.56 35.59 40.32
CA THR A 359 -30.19 34.37 40.90
C THR A 359 -29.17 33.51 41.66
N GLU A 360 -28.23 34.14 42.36
CA GLU A 360 -27.52 33.47 43.46
C GLU A 360 -28.47 33.28 44.65
N ASN A 361 -29.18 32.15 44.67
CA ASN A 361 -29.70 31.54 45.89
C ASN A 361 -29.80 30.01 45.68
N ASN A 362 -29.29 29.25 46.66
CA ASN A 362 -29.43 27.79 46.83
C ASN A 362 -28.50 26.82 46.06
N VAL A 363 -27.38 27.24 45.47
CA VAL A 363 -26.25 26.31 45.22
C VAL A 363 -25.26 26.44 46.37
N SER A 364 -25.05 25.36 47.14
CA SER A 364 -24.14 25.39 48.29
C SER A 364 -22.70 25.61 47.84
N LYS A 365 -21.87 26.29 48.65
CA LYS A 365 -20.46 26.57 48.34
C LYS A 365 -19.59 25.29 48.19
N GLN A 366 -20.15 24.11 48.45
CA GLN A 366 -19.48 22.81 48.46
C GLN A 366 -19.82 21.92 47.25
N THR A 367 -20.79 22.29 46.39
CA THR A 367 -21.14 21.51 45.20
C THR A 367 -20.00 21.55 44.15
N ILE A 368 -19.51 20.38 43.74
CA ILE A 368 -18.48 20.23 42.70
C ILE A 368 -19.07 19.84 41.35
N ILE A 369 -20.15 19.05 41.33
CA ILE A 369 -20.86 18.63 40.12
C ILE A 369 -22.35 18.88 40.31
N SER A 370 -22.98 19.50 39.32
CA SER A 370 -24.45 19.68 39.25
C SER A 370 -24.94 19.43 37.82
N LEU A 371 -25.86 18.48 37.67
CA LEU A 371 -26.64 18.22 36.47
C LEU A 371 -28.09 18.56 36.78
N ILE A 372 -28.73 19.36 35.93
CA ILE A 372 -30.13 19.79 36.09
C ILE A 372 -30.87 19.60 34.77
N GLY A 373 -31.92 18.77 34.78
CA GLY A 373 -32.75 18.43 33.62
C GLY A 373 -31.98 17.80 32.46
N ALA A 374 -30.82 17.20 32.73
CA ALA A 374 -29.85 16.84 31.70
C ALA A 374 -30.37 15.71 30.80
N THR A 375 -30.44 15.99 29.50
CA THR A 375 -30.97 15.08 28.47
C THR A 375 -30.00 15.05 27.30
N ALA A 376 -29.58 13.86 26.87
CA ALA A 376 -28.54 13.67 25.86
C ALA A 376 -28.81 12.49 24.93
N SER A 377 -28.30 12.58 23.70
CA SER A 377 -28.33 11.50 22.70
C SER A 377 -27.03 11.47 21.91
N TRP A 378 -26.52 10.26 21.65
CA TRP A 378 -25.37 10.06 20.75
C TRP A 378 -25.67 10.44 19.29
N ASN A 379 -26.93 10.33 18.87
CA ASN A 379 -27.39 10.68 17.53
C ASN A 379 -28.38 11.84 17.61
N SER A 380 -28.06 12.95 16.95
CA SER A 380 -28.84 14.20 16.91
C SER A 380 -30.19 14.10 16.16
N GLY A 381 -30.61 12.89 15.78
CA GLY A 381 -31.90 12.61 15.13
C GLY A 381 -32.56 11.28 15.54
N SER A 382 -32.10 10.61 16.60
CA SER A 382 -32.83 9.43 17.11
C SER A 382 -34.08 9.85 17.90
N PRO A 383 -35.23 9.17 17.73
CA PRO A 383 -36.46 9.50 18.45
C PRO A 383 -36.38 9.21 19.96
N GLN A 384 -35.42 8.38 20.37
CA GLN A 384 -35.14 8.04 21.76
C GLN A 384 -33.81 8.67 22.19
N ASN A 385 -33.84 9.40 23.30
CA ASN A 385 -32.64 9.95 23.95
C ASN A 385 -31.99 8.87 24.84
N THR A 386 -30.66 8.86 24.87
CA THR A 386 -29.86 7.91 25.68
C THR A 386 -29.91 8.22 27.17
N LEU A 387 -30.04 9.51 27.52
CA LEU A 387 -30.23 9.99 28.89
C LEU A 387 -31.38 10.99 28.91
N GLN A 388 -32.25 10.93 29.91
CA GLN A 388 -33.48 11.72 29.99
C GLN A 388 -33.70 12.24 31.41
N ASN A 389 -33.85 13.57 31.51
CA ASN A 389 -34.10 14.29 32.77
C ASN A 389 -33.23 13.80 33.95
N ILE A 390 -31.92 13.82 33.76
CA ILE A 390 -30.93 13.45 34.78
C ILE A 390 -30.66 14.66 35.68
N ASP A 391 -31.01 14.53 36.96
CA ASP A 391 -30.75 15.49 38.02
C ASP A 391 -29.76 14.88 39.04
N ILE A 392 -28.56 15.45 39.19
CA ILE A 392 -27.52 14.94 40.09
C ILE A 392 -26.78 16.12 40.74
N GLN A 393 -26.60 16.09 42.06
CA GLN A 393 -25.74 17.02 42.80
C GLN A 393 -24.70 16.24 43.61
N VAL A 394 -23.46 16.74 43.61
CA VAL A 394 -22.29 16.09 44.23
C VAL A 394 -21.46 17.11 45.00
N GLU A 395 -21.11 16.78 46.24
CA GLU A 395 -20.25 17.61 47.08
C GLU A 395 -18.77 17.17 47.04
N ALA A 396 -17.90 18.01 47.56
CA ALA A 396 -16.47 17.74 47.64
C ALA A 396 -16.16 16.50 48.51
N GLY A 397 -15.27 15.62 48.03
CA GLY A 397 -14.75 14.46 48.77
C GLY A 397 -15.62 13.20 48.74
N GLN A 398 -16.87 13.29 48.30
CA GLN A 398 -17.80 12.15 48.29
C GLN A 398 -17.37 11.03 47.31
N LEU A 399 -17.64 9.77 47.71
CA LEU A 399 -17.60 8.60 46.82
C LEU A 399 -19.03 8.24 46.39
N ILE A 400 -19.29 8.29 45.08
CA ILE A 400 -20.57 7.96 44.46
C ILE A 400 -20.44 6.68 43.65
N SER A 401 -21.36 5.74 43.85
CA SER A 401 -21.47 4.54 43.02
C SER A 401 -22.64 4.63 42.04
N VAL A 402 -22.38 4.38 40.76
CA VAL A 402 -23.40 4.35 39.70
C VAL A 402 -23.63 2.91 39.25
N ILE A 403 -24.85 2.41 39.48
CA ILE A 403 -25.26 1.02 39.21
C ILE A 403 -26.41 0.97 38.20
N GLY A 404 -26.65 -0.21 37.63
CA GLY A 404 -27.72 -0.45 36.65
C GLY A 404 -27.39 -1.53 35.63
N SER A 405 -28.39 -1.98 34.89
CA SER A 405 -28.26 -3.04 33.88
C SER A 405 -27.27 -2.70 32.75
N VAL A 406 -26.84 -3.72 31.99
CA VAL A 406 -26.00 -3.52 30.81
C VAL A 406 -26.77 -2.71 29.77
N GLY A 407 -26.19 -1.62 29.28
CA GLY A 407 -26.85 -0.70 28.34
C GLY A 407 -27.77 0.35 28.97
N SER A 408 -27.86 0.46 30.30
CA SER A 408 -28.77 1.41 30.96
C SER A 408 -28.40 2.91 30.82
N GLY A 409 -27.21 3.22 30.29
CA GLY A 409 -26.71 4.59 30.07
C GLY A 409 -25.50 5.00 30.93
N LYS A 410 -24.97 4.13 31.81
CA LYS A 410 -23.93 4.47 32.80
C LYS A 410 -22.70 5.18 32.19
N THR A 411 -22.06 4.58 31.20
CA THR A 411 -20.93 5.20 30.49
C THR A 411 -21.34 6.50 29.79
N SER A 412 -22.55 6.58 29.24
CA SER A 412 -23.04 7.83 28.61
C SER A 412 -23.15 8.97 29.61
N LEU A 413 -23.55 8.70 30.85
CA LEU A 413 -23.57 9.69 31.94
C LEU A 413 -22.16 10.22 32.23
N LEU A 414 -21.16 9.34 32.25
CA LEU A 414 -19.76 9.76 32.39
C LEU A 414 -19.29 10.59 31.18
N GLN A 415 -19.69 10.24 29.95
CA GLN A 415 -19.34 11.01 28.75
C GLN A 415 -19.99 12.41 28.73
N VAL A 416 -21.15 12.62 29.39
CA VAL A 416 -21.70 13.97 29.64
C VAL A 416 -20.80 14.75 30.60
N LEU A 417 -20.37 14.14 31.71
CA LEU A 417 -19.48 14.78 32.69
C LEU A 417 -18.08 15.11 32.13
N LEU A 418 -17.59 14.30 31.18
CA LEU A 418 -16.38 14.56 30.41
C LEU A 418 -16.55 15.67 29.36
N GLY A 419 -17.80 16.07 29.06
CA GLY A 419 -18.13 16.98 27.97
C GLY A 419 -17.94 16.38 26.57
N GLU A 420 -17.86 15.05 26.44
CA GLU A 420 -17.75 14.33 25.16
C GLU A 420 -19.12 14.10 24.51
N LEU A 421 -20.14 13.81 25.32
CA LEU A 421 -21.53 13.65 24.88
C LEU A 421 -22.30 14.97 25.09
N PRO A 422 -22.71 15.69 24.01
CA PRO A 422 -23.45 16.93 24.16
C PRO A 422 -24.87 16.73 24.73
N LEU A 423 -25.27 17.66 25.61
CA LEU A 423 -26.62 17.82 26.10
C LEU A 423 -27.52 18.43 25.01
N SER A 424 -28.67 17.80 24.78
CA SER A 424 -29.77 18.36 23.99
C SER A 424 -30.65 19.31 24.80
N LYS A 425 -30.78 19.07 26.12
CA LYS A 425 -31.48 19.92 27.10
C LYS A 425 -30.82 19.80 28.49
N GLY A 426 -31.09 20.78 29.34
CA GLY A 426 -30.55 20.86 30.71
C GLY A 426 -29.20 21.56 30.80
N THR A 427 -28.63 21.61 32.00
CA THR A 427 -27.32 22.22 32.28
C THR A 427 -26.39 21.24 33.01
N CYS A 428 -25.10 21.37 32.75
CA CYS A 428 -24.03 20.68 33.47
C CYS A 428 -23.04 21.72 34.01
N PHE A 429 -22.74 21.64 35.30
CA PHE A 429 -21.72 22.41 35.98
C PHE A 429 -20.72 21.45 36.63
N LEU A 430 -19.43 21.66 36.36
CA LEU A 430 -18.33 20.89 36.94
C LEU A 430 -17.18 21.84 37.30
N LYS A 431 -16.65 21.71 38.53
CA LYS A 431 -15.60 22.58 39.06
C LYS A 431 -14.34 21.79 39.43
N GLY A 432 -13.20 22.16 38.85
CA GLY A 432 -11.89 21.58 39.17
C GLY A 432 -11.29 20.74 38.04
N LYS A 433 -10.12 20.13 38.30
CA LYS A 433 -9.45 19.23 37.35
C LYS A 433 -10.09 17.85 37.42
N LEU A 434 -10.28 17.22 36.26
CA LEU A 434 -10.86 15.88 36.14
C LEU A 434 -9.80 14.84 35.74
N SER A 435 -9.89 13.62 36.25
CA SER A 435 -9.16 12.44 35.76
C SER A 435 -10.14 11.32 35.39
N TYR A 436 -9.74 10.47 34.44
CA TYR A 436 -10.60 9.43 33.86
C TYR A 436 -9.84 8.10 33.71
N ALA A 437 -10.44 7.02 34.20
CA ALA A 437 -10.12 5.64 33.86
C ALA A 437 -11.28 5.05 33.05
N CYS A 438 -11.02 4.74 31.78
CA CYS A 438 -12.01 4.20 30.84
C CYS A 438 -12.26 2.70 31.01
N GLN A 439 -13.49 2.26 30.70
CA GLN A 439 -13.87 0.84 30.72
C GLN A 439 -12.98 -0.01 29.81
N ASP A 440 -12.90 0.36 28.52
CA ASP A 440 -11.95 -0.23 27.58
C ASP A 440 -10.55 0.35 27.82
N SER A 441 -9.75 -0.36 28.61
CA SER A 441 -8.45 0.11 29.10
C SER A 441 -7.45 0.42 27.98
N TRP A 442 -7.31 1.71 27.67
CA TRP A 442 -6.45 2.22 26.61
C TRP A 442 -4.98 2.28 27.04
N VAL A 443 -4.08 1.79 26.17
CA VAL A 443 -2.62 1.80 26.39
C VAL A 443 -1.90 2.24 25.11
N PHE A 444 -0.97 3.18 25.25
CA PHE A 444 -0.16 3.73 24.18
C PHE A 444 1.07 2.85 23.91
N GLY A 445 1.59 2.87 22.67
CA GLY A 445 2.84 2.19 22.32
C GLY A 445 4.04 2.90 22.94
N SER A 446 4.41 2.52 24.17
CA SER A 446 5.48 3.16 24.95
C SER A 446 5.82 2.32 26.19
N THR A 447 6.75 2.78 27.03
CA THR A 447 7.06 2.08 28.29
C THR A 447 5.87 2.06 29.26
N ILE A 448 5.88 1.15 30.24
CA ILE A 448 4.87 1.13 31.33
C ILE A 448 4.90 2.47 32.08
N ARG A 449 6.10 2.96 32.41
CA ARG A 449 6.30 4.28 33.04
C ARG A 449 5.64 5.40 32.25
N GLN A 450 5.92 5.51 30.94
CA GLN A 450 5.35 6.57 30.11
C GLN A 450 3.83 6.46 29.98
N ASN A 451 3.28 5.24 30.02
CA ASN A 451 1.84 5.01 30.02
C ASN A 451 1.14 5.44 31.31
N ILE A 452 1.80 5.35 32.47
CA ILE A 452 1.26 5.80 33.76
C ILE A 452 1.41 7.32 33.91
N VAL A 453 2.59 7.85 33.56
CA VAL A 453 2.92 9.28 33.70
C VAL A 453 2.15 10.17 32.72
N PHE A 454 1.89 9.66 31.51
CA PHE A 454 1.09 10.22 30.42
C PHE A 454 0.76 11.72 30.49
N GLY A 455 1.65 12.54 29.94
CA GLY A 455 1.46 14.00 29.80
C GLY A 455 1.72 14.83 31.07
N SER A 456 1.93 14.18 32.21
CA SER A 456 2.36 14.81 33.47
C SER A 456 3.89 14.78 33.60
N PRO A 457 4.51 15.61 34.47
CA PRO A 457 5.93 15.44 34.83
C PRO A 457 6.16 14.12 35.58
N PHE A 458 7.38 13.59 35.50
CA PHE A 458 7.78 12.41 36.28
C PHE A 458 8.26 12.81 37.68
N ASP A 459 7.59 12.27 38.70
CA ASP A 459 7.97 12.33 40.11
C ASP A 459 8.10 10.88 40.62
N GLN A 460 9.31 10.52 41.04
CA GLN A 460 9.63 9.19 41.51
C GLN A 460 8.80 8.76 42.73
N LYS A 461 8.60 9.66 43.71
CA LYS A 461 7.91 9.31 44.97
C LYS A 461 6.46 8.96 44.71
N ARG A 462 5.75 9.86 44.02
CA ARG A 462 4.35 9.68 43.61
C ARG A 462 4.19 8.46 42.69
N TYR A 463 5.15 8.21 41.81
CA TYR A 463 5.12 7.05 40.92
C TYR A 463 5.18 5.73 41.71
N ASP A 464 6.12 5.60 42.64
CA ASP A 464 6.30 4.40 43.46
C ASP A 464 5.09 4.16 44.38
N GLU A 465 4.54 5.22 44.99
CA GLU A 465 3.29 5.17 45.77
C GLU A 465 2.10 4.66 44.93
N VAL A 466 1.87 5.24 43.75
CA VAL A 466 0.75 4.86 42.87
C VAL A 466 0.91 3.42 42.35
N VAL A 467 2.14 3.02 42.00
CA VAL A 467 2.45 1.65 41.55
C VAL A 467 2.20 0.62 42.67
N ALA A 468 2.51 0.95 43.92
CA ALA A 468 2.20 0.10 45.07
C ALA A 468 0.69 0.00 45.32
N VAL A 469 0.01 1.13 45.41
CA VAL A 469 -1.44 1.24 45.68
C VAL A 469 -2.30 0.63 44.57
N CYS A 470 -1.82 0.62 43.32
CA CYS A 470 -2.47 -0.06 42.20
C CYS A 470 -2.13 -1.56 42.09
N ALA A 471 -1.45 -2.15 43.08
CA ALA A 471 -0.98 -3.54 43.07
C ALA A 471 -0.18 -3.92 41.81
N LEU A 472 0.59 -2.98 41.25
CA LEU A 472 1.37 -3.19 40.02
C LEU A 472 2.77 -3.77 40.26
N LEU A 473 3.31 -3.64 41.48
CA LEU A 473 4.66 -4.12 41.82
C LEU A 473 4.93 -5.57 41.36
N PRO A 474 4.05 -6.56 41.62
CA PRO A 474 4.30 -7.95 41.21
C PRO A 474 4.26 -8.13 39.69
N ASP A 475 3.50 -7.31 38.96
CA ASP A 475 3.50 -7.33 37.49
C ASP A 475 4.79 -6.72 36.93
N ILE A 476 5.24 -5.58 37.49
CA ILE A 476 6.46 -4.89 37.06
C ILE A 476 7.70 -5.75 37.25
N GLU A 477 7.81 -6.47 38.37
CA GLU A 477 8.94 -7.38 38.64
C GLU A 477 9.03 -8.56 37.65
N GLN A 478 7.90 -8.97 37.05
CA GLN A 478 7.86 -10.05 36.05
C GLN A 478 8.32 -9.60 34.66
N PHE A 479 8.39 -8.30 34.37
CA PHE A 479 8.77 -7.82 33.05
C PHE A 479 10.31 -7.72 32.87
N PRO A 480 10.87 -8.11 31.70
CA PRO A 480 12.32 -8.20 31.49
C PRO A 480 13.11 -6.90 31.73
N GLN A 481 12.47 -5.73 31.56
CA GLN A 481 13.07 -4.41 31.77
C GLN A 481 12.30 -3.61 32.84
N ARG A 482 11.59 -4.31 33.74
CA ARG A 482 10.69 -3.71 34.74
C ARG A 482 9.75 -2.69 34.09
N ASP A 483 9.65 -1.49 34.63
CA ASP A 483 8.74 -0.43 34.18
C ASP A 483 9.18 0.29 32.88
N MET A 484 10.45 0.13 32.50
CA MET A 484 11.00 0.58 31.21
C MET A 484 10.69 -0.39 30.07
N THR A 485 10.06 -1.54 30.35
CA THR A 485 9.59 -2.48 29.32
C THR A 485 8.64 -1.77 28.37
N TYR A 486 8.99 -1.79 27.08
CA TYR A 486 8.17 -1.20 26.02
C TYR A 486 6.91 -2.02 25.81
N ILE A 487 5.76 -1.46 26.18
CA ILE A 487 4.46 -2.01 25.86
C ILE A 487 4.17 -1.70 24.38
N GLY A 488 3.96 -2.75 23.58
CA GLY A 488 3.52 -2.60 22.19
C GLY A 488 2.16 -1.91 22.07
N GLU A 489 1.82 -1.45 20.87
CA GLU A 489 0.59 -0.70 20.61
C GLU A 489 -0.67 -1.51 21.04
N ARG A 490 -1.64 -0.87 21.70
CA ARG A 490 -2.80 -1.50 22.38
C ARG A 490 -2.46 -2.43 23.58
N GLY A 491 -1.19 -2.49 23.96
CA GLY A 491 -0.69 -3.27 25.09
C GLY A 491 -1.00 -4.75 25.05
N ILE A 492 -0.99 -5.37 23.88
CA ILE A 492 -1.42 -6.76 23.68
C ILE A 492 -0.65 -7.77 24.55
N THR A 493 0.60 -7.46 24.91
CA THR A 493 1.44 -8.24 25.84
C THR A 493 0.92 -8.28 27.28
N LEU A 494 -0.04 -7.43 27.64
CA LEU A 494 -0.62 -7.31 28.98
C LEU A 494 -1.94 -8.09 29.08
N SER A 495 -2.20 -8.72 30.23
CA SER A 495 -3.52 -9.29 30.53
C SER A 495 -4.59 -8.19 30.70
N GLY A 496 -5.88 -8.56 30.59
CA GLY A 496 -6.98 -7.62 30.79
C GLY A 496 -6.87 -6.88 32.14
N GLY A 497 -6.67 -7.64 33.21
CA GLY A 497 -6.43 -7.08 34.54
C GLY A 497 -5.17 -6.21 34.65
N GLN A 498 -4.07 -6.54 33.96
CA GLN A 498 -2.89 -5.67 33.92
C GLN A 498 -3.16 -4.34 33.19
N LYS A 499 -3.92 -4.36 32.08
CA LYS A 499 -4.35 -3.14 31.37
C LYS A 499 -5.25 -2.29 32.27
N ALA A 500 -6.20 -2.91 32.96
CA ALA A 500 -7.08 -2.23 33.91
C ALA A 500 -6.29 -1.54 35.02
N ARG A 501 -5.33 -2.25 35.65
CA ARG A 501 -4.46 -1.66 36.68
C ARG A 501 -3.57 -0.54 36.14
N ILE A 502 -2.99 -0.66 34.93
CA ILE A 502 -2.18 0.42 34.30
C ILE A 502 -3.04 1.65 33.97
N ASN A 503 -4.25 1.44 33.47
CA ASN A 503 -5.20 2.51 33.15
C ASN A 503 -5.69 3.23 34.41
N LEU A 504 -5.95 2.48 35.49
CA LEU A 504 -6.26 3.00 36.81
C LEU A 504 -5.06 3.79 37.39
N ALA A 505 -3.85 3.23 37.36
CA ALA A 505 -2.62 3.90 37.80
C ALA A 505 -2.38 5.22 37.06
N ARG A 506 -2.60 5.27 35.74
CA ARG A 506 -2.56 6.51 34.96
C ARG A 506 -3.54 7.56 35.49
N ALA A 507 -4.78 7.15 35.79
CA ALA A 507 -5.80 8.04 36.31
C ALA A 507 -5.43 8.63 37.67
N ILE A 508 -4.85 7.84 38.56
CA ILE A 508 -4.46 8.24 39.93
C ILE A 508 -3.17 9.08 39.93
N TYR A 509 -2.21 8.73 39.07
CA TYR A 509 -0.95 9.47 38.95
C TYR A 509 -1.21 10.93 38.56
N LYS A 510 -2.18 11.19 37.67
CA LYS A 510 -2.66 12.55 37.39
C LYS A 510 -3.33 13.17 38.62
N GLU A 511 -2.83 14.33 39.05
CA GLU A 511 -3.48 15.13 40.09
C GLU A 511 -4.76 15.80 39.58
N ALA A 512 -5.89 15.39 40.14
CA ALA A 512 -7.22 15.88 39.85
C ALA A 512 -8.02 16.12 41.14
N ASP A 513 -9.16 16.80 41.00
CA ASP A 513 -10.14 17.05 42.06
C ASP A 513 -11.31 16.07 41.97
N VAL A 514 -11.66 15.68 40.75
CA VAL A 514 -12.70 14.69 40.41
C VAL A 514 -12.05 13.50 39.69
N TYR A 515 -12.27 12.29 40.19
CA TYR A 515 -11.85 11.03 39.58
C TYR A 515 -13.07 10.26 39.07
N ILE A 516 -13.12 10.02 37.75
CA ILE A 516 -14.14 9.20 37.10
C ILE A 516 -13.55 7.82 36.79
N LEU A 517 -14.17 6.79 37.34
CA LEU A 517 -13.73 5.39 37.28
C LEU A 517 -14.83 4.54 36.64
N ASP A 518 -14.65 4.18 35.37
CA ASP A 518 -15.64 3.43 34.57
C ASP A 518 -15.36 1.91 34.64
N ASP A 519 -15.88 1.25 35.67
CA ASP A 519 -15.75 -0.19 35.96
C ASP A 519 -14.31 -0.78 35.92
N PRO A 520 -13.31 -0.16 36.59
CA PRO A 520 -11.92 -0.63 36.57
C PRO A 520 -11.69 -1.97 37.31
N LEU A 521 -12.72 -2.54 37.93
CA LEU A 521 -12.65 -3.70 38.83
C LEU A 521 -13.18 -5.01 38.20
N SER A 522 -13.83 -4.98 37.04
CA SER A 522 -14.51 -6.15 36.47
C SER A 522 -13.62 -7.18 35.79
N THR A 523 -12.42 -6.78 35.34
CA THR A 523 -11.46 -7.64 34.61
C THR A 523 -10.30 -8.14 35.47
N VAL A 524 -10.35 -7.90 36.79
CA VAL A 524 -9.35 -8.32 37.78
C VAL A 524 -9.94 -9.32 38.76
N ASP A 525 -9.10 -10.24 39.25
CA ASP A 525 -9.47 -11.27 40.22
C ASP A 525 -10.05 -10.64 41.51
N THR A 526 -11.01 -11.31 42.16
CA THR A 526 -11.74 -10.78 43.33
C THR A 526 -10.86 -10.35 44.51
N HIS A 527 -9.73 -11.01 44.74
CA HIS A 527 -8.73 -10.59 45.73
C HIS A 527 -8.09 -9.24 45.34
N VAL A 528 -7.71 -9.09 44.07
CA VAL A 528 -7.06 -7.87 43.57
C VAL A 528 -8.07 -6.72 43.49
N SER A 529 -9.32 -6.98 43.06
CA SER A 529 -10.36 -5.93 43.07
C SER A 529 -10.66 -5.41 44.48
N LYS A 530 -10.64 -6.29 45.49
CA LYS A 530 -10.79 -5.89 46.90
C LYS A 530 -9.64 -4.98 47.34
N GLN A 531 -8.39 -5.38 47.07
CA GLN A 531 -7.22 -4.57 47.41
C GLN A 531 -7.26 -3.19 46.73
N LEU A 532 -7.54 -3.14 45.43
CA LEU A 532 -7.68 -1.89 44.68
C LEU A 532 -8.79 -0.99 45.24
N PHE A 533 -9.89 -1.58 45.73
CA PHE A 533 -10.96 -0.80 46.33
C PHE A 533 -10.55 -0.21 47.70
N GLU A 534 -10.00 -1.02 48.60
CA GLU A 534 -9.63 -0.62 49.96
C GLU A 534 -8.42 0.34 49.97
N ASP A 535 -7.29 -0.06 49.37
CA ASP A 535 -6.04 0.70 49.39
C ASP A 535 -6.12 1.96 48.52
N CYS A 536 -6.72 1.87 47.33
CA CYS A 536 -6.73 2.98 46.38
C CYS A 536 -7.99 3.84 46.43
N ILE A 537 -9.17 3.25 46.19
CA ILE A 537 -10.39 4.03 45.96
C ILE A 537 -10.91 4.61 47.27
N SER A 538 -10.92 3.83 48.35
CA SER A 538 -11.34 4.26 49.67
C SER A 538 -10.27 5.05 50.42
N SER A 539 -9.04 4.53 50.51
CA SER A 539 -7.96 5.14 51.31
C SER A 539 -7.17 6.23 50.56
N TYR A 540 -6.37 5.91 49.54
CA TYR A 540 -5.50 6.91 48.87
C TYR A 540 -6.28 8.09 48.27
N LEU A 541 -7.47 7.84 47.72
CA LEU A 541 -8.35 8.89 47.18
C LEU A 541 -9.40 9.43 48.17
N ALA A 542 -9.28 9.16 49.49
CA ALA A 542 -10.27 9.53 50.51
C ALA A 542 -10.74 10.99 50.46
N ASN A 543 -9.83 11.93 50.21
CA ASN A 543 -10.09 13.37 50.23
C ASN A 543 -10.51 13.94 48.85
N LYS A 544 -10.85 13.09 47.87
CA LYS A 544 -11.18 13.48 46.49
C LYS A 544 -12.58 13.03 46.11
N THR A 545 -13.24 13.80 45.24
CA THR A 545 -14.55 13.42 44.70
C THR A 545 -14.36 12.28 43.71
N ARG A 546 -15.08 11.18 43.91
CA ARG A 546 -14.92 9.92 43.16
C ARG A 546 -16.27 9.47 42.61
N ILE A 547 -16.34 9.20 41.32
CA ILE A 547 -17.49 8.54 40.69
C ILE A 547 -17.03 7.17 40.21
N LEU A 548 -17.59 6.12 40.80
CA LEU A 548 -17.32 4.72 40.44
C LEU A 548 -18.56 4.13 39.75
N VAL A 549 -18.45 3.80 38.47
CA VAL A 549 -19.34 2.83 37.86
C VAL A 549 -18.82 1.45 38.23
N THR A 550 -19.66 0.54 38.71
CA THR A 550 -19.28 -0.87 38.79
C THR A 550 -20.48 -1.81 38.70
N HIS A 551 -20.22 -3.01 38.17
CA HIS A 551 -21.15 -4.14 38.23
C HIS A 551 -21.00 -5.00 39.49
N GLN A 552 -19.94 -4.82 40.28
CA GLN A 552 -19.67 -5.61 41.49
C GLN A 552 -20.35 -5.00 42.72
N LEU A 553 -21.57 -5.46 43.04
CA LEU A 553 -22.41 -4.92 44.12
C LEU A 553 -21.75 -4.91 45.51
N GLN A 554 -20.72 -5.72 45.75
CA GLN A 554 -20.01 -5.79 47.05
C GLN A 554 -19.39 -4.45 47.49
N TYR A 555 -19.04 -3.57 46.55
CA TYR A 555 -18.38 -2.28 46.85
C TYR A 555 -19.32 -1.08 47.03
N ILE A 556 -20.64 -1.27 46.85
CA ILE A 556 -21.58 -0.14 46.97
C ILE A 556 -21.83 0.27 48.43
N LYS A 557 -21.65 -0.64 49.39
CA LYS A 557 -21.93 -0.43 50.83
C LYS A 557 -21.13 0.71 51.44
N SER A 558 -19.92 0.94 50.94
CA SER A 558 -18.97 1.98 51.37
C SER A 558 -19.10 3.30 50.59
N SER A 559 -20.11 3.42 49.73
CA SER A 559 -20.40 4.65 48.97
C SER A 559 -21.26 5.61 49.79
N HIS A 560 -20.98 6.91 49.67
CA HIS A 560 -21.74 7.95 50.38
C HIS A 560 -23.13 8.14 49.75
N ASN A 561 -23.22 7.94 48.43
CA ASN A 561 -24.45 8.03 47.66
C ASN A 561 -24.39 7.00 46.52
N ILE A 562 -25.53 6.38 46.20
CA ILE A 562 -25.68 5.38 45.16
C ILE A 562 -26.73 5.91 44.16
N ILE A 563 -26.44 5.81 42.87
CA ILE A 563 -27.33 6.22 41.78
C ILE A 563 -27.68 4.98 40.96
N LEU A 564 -28.97 4.62 40.91
CA LEU A 564 -29.48 3.53 40.10
C LEU A 564 -30.02 4.06 38.77
N LEU A 565 -29.35 3.69 37.68
CA LEU A 565 -29.68 4.14 36.33
C LEU A 565 -30.35 3.01 35.52
N LYS A 566 -31.55 3.26 34.99
CA LYS A 566 -32.37 2.30 34.23
C LYS A 566 -32.99 2.97 33.02
N ASN A 567 -32.80 2.38 31.84
CA ASN A 567 -33.33 2.87 30.56
C ASN A 567 -33.07 4.38 30.28
N GLY A 568 -31.93 4.92 30.74
CA GLY A 568 -31.58 6.33 30.58
C GLY A 568 -32.16 7.30 31.61
N PHE A 569 -32.84 6.82 32.65
CA PHE A 569 -33.37 7.60 33.78
C PHE A 569 -32.69 7.20 35.09
N ILE A 570 -32.69 8.11 36.08
CA ILE A 570 -32.43 7.76 37.49
C ILE A 570 -33.73 7.15 38.05
N GLU A 571 -33.68 5.88 38.42
CA GLU A 571 -34.79 5.18 39.09
C GLU A 571 -34.78 5.46 40.61
N MET A 572 -33.59 5.56 41.20
CA MET A 572 -33.42 5.81 42.63
C MET A 572 -32.04 6.41 42.92
N GLN A 573 -31.96 7.29 43.91
CA GLN A 573 -30.72 7.89 44.41
C GLN A 573 -30.78 8.00 45.94
N GLY A 574 -29.70 7.65 46.65
CA GLY A 574 -29.64 7.73 48.12
C GLY A 574 -28.51 6.91 48.75
N THR A 575 -28.52 6.84 50.09
CA THR A 575 -27.57 6.00 50.86
C THR A 575 -27.92 4.52 50.76
N PHE A 576 -26.96 3.64 51.09
CA PHE A 576 -27.20 2.18 51.06
C PHE A 576 -28.39 1.73 51.95
N GLU A 577 -28.55 2.36 53.13
CA GLU A 577 -29.66 2.10 54.04
C GLU A 577 -31.01 2.48 53.42
N TYR A 578 -31.10 3.61 52.70
CA TYR A 578 -32.29 4.01 51.98
C TYR A 578 -32.72 2.95 50.95
N PHE A 579 -31.78 2.45 50.14
CA PHE A 579 -32.03 1.36 49.19
C PHE A 579 -32.54 0.07 49.86
N GLN A 580 -32.09 -0.25 51.09
CA GLN A 580 -32.62 -1.38 51.85
C GLN A 580 -34.06 -1.13 52.31
N THR A 581 -34.39 0.07 52.80
CA THR A 581 -35.75 0.40 53.26
C THR A 581 -36.79 0.41 52.15
N CYS A 582 -36.40 0.68 50.90
CA CYS A 582 -37.31 0.67 49.75
C CYS A 582 -37.71 -0.74 49.26
N GLY A 583 -37.30 -1.82 49.94
CA GLY A 583 -37.73 -3.19 49.61
C GLY A 583 -37.20 -3.72 48.27
N VAL A 584 -36.17 -3.09 47.72
CA VAL A 584 -35.63 -3.40 46.39
C VAL A 584 -34.86 -4.72 46.45
N ASN A 585 -35.45 -5.80 45.92
CA ASN A 585 -34.80 -7.12 45.93
C ASN A 585 -33.61 -7.14 44.94
N TYR A 586 -32.40 -7.02 45.48
CA TYR A 586 -31.15 -6.87 44.73
C TYR A 586 -30.91 -7.97 43.67
N ALA A 587 -31.47 -9.18 43.85
CA ALA A 587 -31.36 -10.27 42.88
C ALA A 587 -32.23 -10.05 41.62
N GLN A 588 -33.47 -9.59 41.79
CA GLN A 588 -34.39 -9.31 40.66
C GLN A 588 -33.86 -8.18 39.76
N LEU A 589 -33.09 -7.25 40.32
CA LEU A 589 -32.52 -6.11 39.59
C LEU A 589 -31.41 -6.49 38.60
N LEU A 590 -30.87 -7.72 38.70
CA LEU A 590 -29.86 -8.28 37.80
C LEU A 590 -30.41 -9.33 36.82
N GLY A 591 -31.69 -9.69 36.91
CA GLY A 591 -32.32 -10.66 35.99
C GLY A 591 -31.81 -12.10 36.16
N VAL A 592 -31.49 -12.50 37.39
CA VAL A 592 -31.14 -13.88 37.73
C VAL A 592 -32.39 -14.56 38.29
N ASP A 593 -33.09 -15.32 37.45
CA ASP A 593 -34.22 -16.15 37.87
C ASP A 593 -33.70 -17.33 38.73
N LEU A 594 -34.05 -17.34 40.01
CA LEU A 594 -33.64 -18.35 40.99
C LEU A 594 -34.67 -19.47 41.20
N ASN A 595 -35.66 -19.61 40.30
CA ASN A 595 -36.81 -20.52 40.48
C ASN A 595 -36.65 -21.89 39.81
N ASN A 596 -35.44 -22.27 39.35
CA ASN A 596 -35.17 -23.59 38.78
C ASN A 596 -34.21 -24.40 39.66
N GLU A 597 -34.68 -24.78 40.85
CA GLU A 597 -34.31 -26.06 41.46
C GLU A 597 -35.48 -27.03 41.23
N PRO A 598 -35.27 -28.21 40.61
CA PRO A 598 -36.35 -29.15 40.36
C PRO A 598 -36.61 -30.03 41.59
N GLU A 599 -37.72 -29.80 42.29
CA GLU A 599 -38.30 -30.83 43.15
C GLU A 599 -39.04 -31.87 42.29
N GLU A 600 -38.77 -33.15 42.55
CA GLU A 600 -39.44 -34.28 41.90
C GLU A 600 -40.88 -34.42 42.42
N THR A 601 -41.90 -34.47 41.55
CA THR A 601 -42.96 -35.49 41.59
C THR A 601 -44.00 -35.33 40.46
N GLY A 602 -44.42 -36.47 39.91
CA GLY A 602 -45.84 -36.79 39.77
C GLY A 602 -46.67 -36.21 38.62
N GLU A 603 -46.92 -37.08 37.64
CA GLU A 603 -48.22 -37.28 36.97
C GLU A 603 -48.62 -36.44 35.74
N GLU A 604 -49.38 -37.15 34.90
CA GLU A 604 -49.70 -36.96 33.50
C GLU A 604 -50.84 -35.95 33.25
N GLU A 605 -50.86 -35.25 32.11
CA GLU A 605 -51.87 -35.49 31.06
C GLU A 605 -51.65 -34.68 29.75
N LYS A 606 -51.59 -35.44 28.64
CA LYS A 606 -52.25 -35.27 27.32
C LYS A 606 -52.35 -33.88 26.62
N GLU A 607 -51.84 -33.87 25.37
CA GLU A 607 -52.51 -33.46 24.11
C GLU A 607 -53.26 -32.08 24.03
N ASN A 608 -53.15 -31.27 22.97
CA ASN A 608 -52.98 -31.62 21.55
C ASN A 608 -52.62 -30.40 20.65
N ASN A 609 -52.34 -30.68 19.36
CA ASN A 609 -52.42 -29.81 18.17
C ASN A 609 -51.30 -28.78 17.86
N GLU A 610 -50.37 -29.27 17.05
CA GLU A 610 -49.83 -28.69 15.81
C GLU A 610 -50.28 -27.27 15.38
N SER A 611 -49.33 -26.41 15.02
CA SER A 611 -49.22 -25.91 13.62
C SER A 611 -47.95 -25.08 13.30
N GLN A 612 -47.35 -25.44 12.16
CA GLN A 612 -46.51 -24.64 11.26
C GLN A 612 -45.12 -24.11 11.71
N ASN A 613 -44.10 -24.82 11.20
CA ASN A 613 -42.69 -24.43 11.19
C ASN A 613 -42.39 -23.16 10.38
N GLY A 614 -41.46 -22.33 10.88
CA GLY A 614 -40.80 -21.25 10.13
C GLY A 614 -39.42 -20.91 10.72
N PRO A 615 -38.36 -20.75 9.90
CA PRO A 615 -36.96 -20.78 10.37
C PRO A 615 -36.51 -19.46 11.03
N THR A 616 -36.98 -19.19 12.25
CA THR A 616 -36.77 -17.90 12.92
C THR A 616 -36.02 -18.00 14.26
N GLU A 617 -35.86 -19.21 14.81
CA GLU A 617 -35.15 -19.40 16.10
C GLU A 617 -33.63 -19.55 15.95
N PHE A 618 -33.14 -20.10 14.84
CA PHE A 618 -31.71 -20.29 14.59
C PHE A 618 -30.92 -18.97 14.60
N MET A 619 -31.48 -17.90 14.01
CA MET A 619 -30.89 -16.55 14.08
C MET A 619 -30.94 -15.92 15.49
N ARG A 620 -31.79 -16.43 16.39
CA ARG A 620 -31.88 -15.96 17.78
C ARG A 620 -30.88 -16.72 18.68
N ALA A 621 -30.58 -17.98 18.37
CA ALA A 621 -29.54 -18.77 19.04
C ALA A 621 -28.12 -18.25 18.74
N LEU A 622 -27.77 -18.03 17.47
CA LEU A 622 -26.44 -17.53 17.07
C LEU A 622 -26.08 -16.16 17.69
N ARG A 623 -27.09 -15.35 18.05
CA ARG A 623 -26.90 -14.04 18.72
C ARG A 623 -26.57 -14.14 20.21
N LYS A 624 -26.74 -15.30 20.85
CA LYS A 624 -26.36 -15.53 22.26
C LYS A 624 -24.92 -16.03 22.41
N ILE A 625 -24.33 -16.63 21.38
CA ILE A 625 -23.00 -17.26 21.44
C ILE A 625 -21.86 -16.23 21.38
N SER A 626 -22.10 -15.01 20.86
CA SER A 626 -21.08 -13.96 20.75
C SER A 626 -20.76 -13.20 22.07
N LYS A 627 -21.12 -13.75 23.24
CA LYS A 627 -20.99 -13.08 24.55
C LYS A 627 -20.45 -13.96 25.69
N THR A 628 -19.52 -14.88 25.42
CA THR A 628 -18.79 -15.55 26.53
C THR A 628 -17.43 -16.11 26.10
N SER A 629 -16.35 -15.37 26.37
CA SER A 629 -14.99 -15.92 26.58
C SER A 629 -13.99 -14.82 26.98
N THR A 630 -13.85 -14.57 28.28
CA THR A 630 -12.66 -13.95 28.87
C THR A 630 -12.48 -14.46 30.29
N SER A 631 -11.60 -15.43 30.50
CA SER A 631 -11.07 -15.78 31.83
C SER A 631 -9.60 -16.23 31.73
N LYS A 632 -8.81 -16.06 32.81
CA LYS A 632 -7.35 -16.33 32.88
C LYS A 632 -6.93 -16.70 34.31
N HIS A 633 -5.82 -17.46 34.53
CA HIS A 633 -4.44 -16.89 34.64
C HIS A 633 -3.23 -17.73 35.16
N LYS A 634 -3.22 -18.31 36.39
CA LYS A 634 -2.02 -18.58 37.25
C LYS A 634 -2.25 -19.65 38.35
N LEU A 635 -1.33 -20.53 38.79
CA LEU A 635 0.06 -20.91 38.43
C LEU A 635 0.55 -22.00 39.45
N ASN A 636 1.56 -22.85 39.17
CA ASN A 636 2.67 -23.23 40.11
C ASN A 636 3.75 -24.06 39.37
N ARG A 637 5.06 -23.71 39.32
CA ARG A 637 6.13 -23.48 40.33
C ARG A 637 6.73 -24.76 40.98
N ILE A 638 7.90 -25.18 40.47
CA ILE A 638 9.03 -25.76 41.24
C ILE A 638 10.35 -25.13 40.69
N SER A 639 11.40 -25.11 41.49
CA SER A 639 12.61 -24.25 41.40
C SER A 639 13.92 -24.98 41.06
N CYS A 640 15.02 -24.20 40.99
CA CYS A 640 16.45 -24.58 40.86
C CYS A 640 16.89 -24.90 39.41
N GLU A 641 18.15 -24.66 38.98
CA GLU A 641 19.37 -24.22 39.70
C GLU A 641 20.30 -23.38 38.79
N TRP A 642 21.36 -22.76 39.33
CA TRP A 642 22.22 -21.81 38.60
C TRP A 642 23.33 -22.47 37.79
N VAL A 643 23.63 -21.94 36.60
CA VAL A 643 24.92 -22.12 35.90
C VAL A 643 25.37 -20.74 35.38
N GLU A 644 26.62 -20.38 35.66
CA GLU A 644 27.18 -19.06 35.38
C GLU A 644 27.78 -18.91 33.96
N ASN A 645 27.84 -17.64 33.53
CA ASN A 645 28.80 -17.04 32.58
C ASN A 645 28.81 -17.48 31.10
N GLU A 646 28.30 -16.60 30.24
CA GLU A 646 29.14 -15.95 29.20
C GLU A 646 28.56 -14.58 28.79
N GLU A 647 29.41 -13.56 28.66
CA GLU A 647 28.97 -12.18 28.38
C GLU A 647 28.57 -11.98 26.91
N MET A 648 27.28 -11.76 26.63
CA MET A 648 26.81 -11.39 25.28
C MET A 648 26.33 -9.93 25.21
N SER A 649 27.07 -9.13 24.43
CA SER A 649 26.85 -7.69 24.27
C SER A 649 25.44 -7.33 23.75
N LEU A 650 24.70 -6.50 24.50
CA LEU A 650 23.38 -6.04 24.08
C LEU A 650 23.43 -5.16 22.82
N SER A 651 22.55 -5.48 21.86
CA SER A 651 22.03 -4.52 20.89
C SER A 651 20.50 -4.59 20.90
N PRO A 652 19.79 -3.45 20.72
CA PRO A 652 18.34 -3.41 20.92
C PRO A 652 17.59 -4.28 19.89
N PRO A 653 16.39 -4.80 20.22
CA PRO A 653 15.71 -5.79 19.40
C PRO A 653 15.43 -5.27 17.99
N THR A 654 15.80 -6.07 16.99
CA THR A 654 15.33 -5.87 15.62
C THR A 654 13.84 -6.20 15.55
N ASP A 655 13.03 -5.15 15.43
CA ASP A 655 11.56 -5.22 15.27
C ASP A 655 11.17 -6.22 14.17
N LEU A 656 10.14 -7.03 14.46
CA LEU A 656 9.50 -7.95 13.50
C LEU A 656 8.81 -7.16 12.38
N LYS A 657 9.55 -6.83 11.32
CA LYS A 657 8.99 -6.37 10.04
C LYS A 657 9.22 -7.44 8.98
N GLU A 658 8.18 -7.63 8.15
CA GLU A 658 8.02 -8.66 7.12
C GLU A 658 9.34 -9.22 6.58
N GLY A 659 9.46 -10.54 6.54
CA GLY A 659 10.50 -11.27 5.83
C GLY A 659 10.37 -11.13 4.32
N SER A 660 10.37 -9.90 3.80
CA SER A 660 10.56 -9.60 2.38
C SER A 660 11.81 -10.35 1.93
N SER A 661 11.64 -11.25 0.97
CA SER A 661 12.73 -12.05 0.43
C SER A 661 13.94 -11.14 0.13
N LYS A 662 15.11 -11.50 0.67
CA LYS A 662 16.34 -10.69 0.53
C LYS A 662 16.93 -10.75 -0.90
N GLY A 663 16.14 -11.22 -1.86
CA GLY A 663 16.55 -11.64 -3.19
C GLY A 663 16.36 -10.59 -4.28
N LYS A 664 17.12 -10.76 -5.36
CA LYS A 664 16.75 -10.27 -6.69
C LYS A 664 15.64 -11.20 -7.19
N ILE A 665 14.43 -10.67 -7.47
CA ILE A 665 13.33 -11.44 -8.08
C ILE A 665 13.90 -12.21 -9.28
N THR A 666 13.81 -13.54 -9.21
CA THR A 666 14.35 -14.44 -10.23
C THR A 666 13.44 -14.46 -11.45
N GLY A 667 14.00 -14.62 -12.65
CA GLY A 667 13.21 -14.80 -13.88
C GLY A 667 12.21 -15.95 -13.79
N SER A 668 12.52 -16.96 -12.98
CA SER A 668 11.62 -18.08 -12.66
C SER A 668 10.25 -17.63 -12.11
N ILE A 669 10.18 -16.55 -11.32
CA ILE A 669 8.90 -16.05 -10.77
C ILE A 669 8.00 -15.50 -11.89
N TYR A 670 8.56 -14.79 -12.87
CA TYR A 670 7.82 -14.30 -14.03
C TYR A 670 7.26 -15.47 -14.86
N MET A 671 8.06 -16.52 -15.05
CA MET A 671 7.64 -17.72 -15.78
C MET A 671 6.56 -18.49 -15.01
N GLN A 672 6.75 -18.71 -13.70
CA GLN A 672 5.77 -19.36 -12.81
C GLN A 672 4.43 -18.62 -12.80
N TYR A 673 4.45 -17.28 -12.73
CA TYR A 673 3.25 -16.46 -12.79
C TYR A 673 2.47 -16.66 -14.09
N LEU A 674 3.13 -16.50 -15.25
CA LEU A 674 2.45 -16.67 -16.53
C LEU A 674 1.97 -18.12 -16.72
N SER A 675 2.79 -19.11 -16.35
CA SER A 675 2.43 -20.53 -16.46
C SER A 675 1.36 -21.01 -15.46
N SER A 676 1.01 -20.22 -14.44
CA SER A 676 0.04 -20.62 -13.40
C SER A 676 -1.39 -20.78 -13.94
N GLY A 677 -1.74 -20.08 -15.03
CA GLY A 677 -3.04 -20.21 -15.70
C GLY A 677 -2.99 -20.18 -17.23
N SER A 678 -1.87 -19.73 -17.83
CA SER A 678 -1.64 -19.82 -19.27
C SER A 678 -0.72 -20.99 -19.59
N GLY A 679 -1.27 -22.03 -20.24
CA GLY A 679 -0.43 -23.08 -20.81
C GLY A 679 0.58 -22.52 -21.82
N TYR A 680 1.71 -23.21 -22.01
CA TYR A 680 2.85 -22.73 -22.82
C TYR A 680 2.45 -22.24 -24.22
N LEU A 681 1.46 -22.88 -24.87
CA LEU A 681 0.91 -22.46 -26.17
C LEU A 681 0.37 -21.02 -26.17
N VAL A 682 -0.33 -20.59 -25.11
CA VAL A 682 -0.87 -19.23 -24.98
C VAL A 682 0.25 -18.20 -24.80
N MET A 683 1.31 -18.56 -24.06
CA MET A 683 2.49 -17.71 -23.90
C MET A 683 3.27 -17.55 -25.22
N ILE A 684 3.45 -18.65 -25.97
CA ILE A 684 4.08 -18.63 -27.30
C ILE A 684 3.27 -17.76 -28.27
N TRP A 685 1.94 -17.90 -28.29
CA TRP A 685 1.06 -17.07 -29.11
C TRP A 685 1.16 -15.57 -28.74
N MET A 686 1.18 -15.25 -27.45
CA MET A 686 1.38 -13.87 -26.97
C MET A 686 2.72 -13.30 -27.44
N ALA A 687 3.82 -14.08 -27.37
CA ALA A 687 5.13 -13.66 -27.86
C ALA A 687 5.14 -13.42 -29.39
N ILE A 688 4.55 -14.33 -30.17
CA ILE A 688 4.45 -14.20 -31.64
C ILE A 688 3.69 -12.93 -32.02
N THR A 689 2.51 -12.68 -31.42
CA THR A 689 1.73 -11.47 -31.72
C THR A 689 2.44 -10.17 -31.32
N THR A 690 3.26 -10.21 -30.27
CA THR A 690 4.12 -9.08 -29.86
C THR A 690 5.21 -8.80 -30.90
N LEU A 691 5.85 -9.84 -31.46
CA LEU A 691 6.89 -9.71 -32.48
C LEU A 691 6.32 -9.24 -33.83
N LEU A 692 5.20 -9.80 -34.27
CA LEU A 692 4.51 -9.39 -35.52
C LEU A 692 4.10 -7.91 -35.47
N LEU A 693 3.57 -7.45 -34.33
CA LEU A 693 3.24 -6.04 -34.15
C LEU A 693 4.49 -5.14 -34.23
N GLN A 694 5.63 -5.56 -33.67
CA GLN A 694 6.86 -4.77 -33.80
C GLN A 694 7.37 -4.72 -35.23
N PHE A 695 7.33 -5.86 -35.94
CA PHE A 695 7.75 -5.94 -37.32
C PHE A 695 6.94 -4.98 -38.19
N ALA A 696 5.60 -4.97 -38.06
CA ALA A 696 4.74 -4.03 -38.78
C ALA A 696 5.07 -2.56 -38.45
N ILE A 697 5.31 -2.23 -37.18
CA ILE A 697 5.69 -0.87 -36.74
C ILE A 697 7.04 -0.44 -37.34
N SER A 698 8.07 -1.27 -37.22
CA SER A 698 9.42 -0.96 -37.73
C SER A 698 9.46 -0.87 -39.26
N THR A 699 8.76 -1.77 -39.96
CA THR A 699 8.63 -1.71 -41.42
C THR A 699 7.96 -0.42 -41.87
N THR A 700 6.97 0.07 -41.11
CA THR A 700 6.25 1.32 -41.42
C THR A 700 7.14 2.56 -41.25
N ASP A 701 8.02 2.58 -40.23
CA ASP A 701 8.98 3.67 -40.03
C ASP A 701 10.04 3.70 -41.14
N TYR A 702 10.55 2.53 -41.54
CA TYR A 702 11.48 2.41 -42.66
C TYR A 702 10.83 2.79 -44.00
N TRP A 703 9.58 2.36 -44.23
CA TRP A 703 8.84 2.63 -45.47
C TRP A 703 8.64 4.12 -45.74
N MET A 704 8.47 4.93 -44.68
CA MET A 704 8.41 6.39 -44.81
C MET A 704 9.69 6.94 -45.46
N GLY A 705 10.87 6.60 -44.94
CA GLY A 705 12.15 7.05 -45.49
C GLY A 705 12.41 6.53 -46.90
N TYR A 706 12.00 5.29 -47.19
CA TYR A 706 12.08 4.70 -48.52
C TYR A 706 11.18 5.42 -49.55
N TRP A 707 9.93 5.74 -49.20
CA TRP A 707 9.03 6.46 -50.11
C TRP A 707 9.56 7.85 -50.43
N VAL A 708 10.03 8.60 -49.41
CA VAL A 708 10.63 9.93 -49.62
C VAL A 708 11.82 9.86 -50.58
N ARG A 709 12.71 8.88 -50.42
CA ARG A 709 13.84 8.66 -51.35
C ARG A 709 13.39 8.39 -52.78
N GLN A 710 12.28 7.68 -52.96
CA GLN A 710 11.71 7.39 -54.28
C GLN A 710 11.07 8.62 -54.94
N GLU A 711 10.55 9.58 -54.16
CA GLU A 711 10.10 10.88 -54.69
C GLU A 711 11.30 11.77 -55.06
N GLU A 712 12.31 11.88 -54.19
CA GLU A 712 13.54 12.66 -54.48
C GLU A 712 14.24 12.19 -55.77
N LEU A 713 14.28 10.87 -56.02
CA LEU A 713 14.79 10.30 -57.28
C LEU A 713 13.91 10.61 -58.51
N ARG A 714 12.58 10.76 -58.35
CA ARG A 714 11.68 11.16 -59.44
C ARG A 714 11.82 12.63 -59.77
N ASP A 715 11.90 13.49 -58.76
CA ASP A 715 12.11 14.92 -58.93
C ASP A 715 13.46 15.19 -59.62
N TYR A 716 14.53 14.48 -59.20
CA TYR A 716 15.82 14.51 -59.88
C TYR A 716 15.73 14.06 -61.34
N ARG A 717 15.07 12.94 -61.63
CA ARG A 717 14.91 12.44 -63.01
C ARG A 717 14.12 13.41 -63.90
N GLN A 718 13.02 13.97 -63.39
CA GLN A 718 12.26 14.99 -64.13
C GLN A 718 13.06 16.27 -64.38
N MET A 719 13.94 16.65 -63.46
CA MET A 719 14.85 17.79 -63.61
C MET A 719 15.95 17.49 -64.64
N TYR A 720 16.50 16.27 -64.63
CA TYR A 720 17.47 15.79 -65.63
C TYR A 720 16.86 15.74 -67.04
N ASP A 721 15.70 15.09 -67.21
CA ASP A 721 14.98 15.00 -68.49
C ASP A 721 14.63 16.39 -69.05
N LYS A 722 14.33 17.37 -68.19
CA LYS A 722 14.12 18.77 -68.59
C LYS A 722 15.41 19.46 -69.04
N MET A 723 16.54 19.22 -68.38
CA MET A 723 17.83 19.80 -68.78
C MET A 723 18.36 19.20 -70.08
N GLN A 724 18.22 17.88 -70.27
CA GLN A 724 18.65 17.19 -71.48
C GLN A 724 17.92 17.70 -72.74
N ASN A 725 16.67 18.16 -72.59
CA ASN A 725 15.90 18.81 -73.66
C ASN A 725 16.29 20.29 -73.92
N TYR A 726 17.12 20.91 -73.08
CA TYR A 726 17.47 22.35 -73.15
C TYR A 726 18.92 22.65 -73.55
N THR A 727 19.82 21.68 -73.51
CA THR A 727 21.25 21.86 -73.87
C THR A 727 21.74 20.82 -74.86
N ASP A 728 21.99 21.26 -76.09
CA ASP A 728 22.80 20.51 -77.06
C ASP A 728 24.28 20.56 -76.61
N ASN A 729 24.84 19.39 -76.29
CA ASN A 729 26.26 19.15 -75.95
C ASN A 729 26.98 20.16 -75.04
N ARG A 730 26.79 20.05 -73.70
CA ARG A 730 27.88 20.33 -72.73
C ARG A 730 27.71 19.57 -71.41
N SER A 731 28.75 18.82 -71.04
CA SER A 731 28.77 17.89 -69.91
C SER A 731 29.25 18.53 -68.60
N TYR A 732 28.32 18.72 -67.66
CA TYR A 732 28.47 19.13 -66.25
C TYR A 732 27.19 18.63 -65.53
N ILE A 733 27.14 17.92 -64.39
CA ILE A 733 28.06 17.65 -63.27
C ILE A 733 27.76 16.24 -62.67
N LEU A 734 28.72 15.70 -61.90
CA LEU A 734 28.72 14.38 -61.26
C LEU A 734 27.63 14.15 -60.17
N MET A 735 26.72 13.21 -60.43
CA MET A 735 26.44 12.06 -59.55
C MET A 735 26.38 10.81 -60.45
N ASP A 736 26.85 9.65 -59.98
CA ASP A 736 27.17 8.49 -60.83
C ASP A 736 26.08 8.09 -61.82
N GLU A 737 26.42 8.24 -63.11
CA GLU A 737 25.61 7.86 -64.28
C GLU A 737 25.16 6.38 -64.19
N GLU A 738 26.02 5.50 -63.64
CA GLU A 738 25.73 4.07 -63.41
C GLU A 738 24.62 3.78 -62.36
N THR A 739 24.36 4.70 -61.43
CA THR A 739 23.36 4.47 -60.36
C THR A 739 21.93 4.89 -60.74
N ALA A 740 21.80 5.88 -61.63
CA ALA A 740 20.50 6.40 -62.07
C ALA A 740 19.83 5.48 -63.13
N GLU A 741 20.61 4.82 -63.99
CA GLU A 741 20.07 3.85 -64.96
C GLU A 741 19.73 2.48 -64.33
N SER A 742 20.43 2.07 -63.26
CA SER A 742 20.27 0.74 -62.66
C SER A 742 19.20 0.64 -61.57
N SER A 743 18.67 1.77 -61.08
CA SER A 743 17.73 1.80 -59.95
C SER A 743 16.25 1.80 -60.39
N TYR A 744 15.51 0.75 -60.01
CA TYR A 744 14.08 0.64 -60.27
C TYR A 744 13.29 1.69 -59.47
N ILE A 745 12.80 2.72 -60.15
CA ILE A 745 11.91 3.74 -59.58
C ILE A 745 10.49 3.18 -59.54
N MET A 746 9.98 2.92 -58.33
CA MET A 746 8.64 2.37 -58.13
C MET A 746 7.56 3.45 -58.35
N PRO A 747 6.37 3.14 -58.92
CA PRO A 747 5.31 4.14 -59.11
C PRO A 747 4.73 4.72 -57.82
N ALA A 748 4.35 6.01 -57.84
CA ALA A 748 3.75 6.72 -56.71
C ALA A 748 2.55 6.00 -56.09
N ASN A 749 1.59 5.61 -56.94
CA ASN A 749 0.36 4.92 -56.54
C ASN A 749 0.67 3.62 -55.78
N MET A 750 1.72 2.89 -56.20
CA MET A 750 2.16 1.66 -55.54
C MET A 750 2.77 1.94 -54.16
N CYS A 751 3.51 3.05 -54.00
CA CYS A 751 4.03 3.49 -52.70
C CYS A 751 2.89 3.77 -51.71
N ILE A 752 1.84 4.47 -52.17
CA ILE A 752 0.63 4.78 -51.38
C ILE A 752 -0.12 3.49 -51.02
N TYR A 753 -0.35 2.58 -51.97
CA TYR A 753 -1.06 1.32 -51.69
C TYR A 753 -0.31 0.47 -50.64
N ILE A 754 1.01 0.31 -50.77
CA ILE A 754 1.81 -0.46 -49.81
C ILE A 754 1.78 0.19 -48.42
N TYR A 755 1.93 1.52 -48.33
CA TYR A 755 1.87 2.22 -47.05
C TYR A 755 0.48 2.13 -46.41
N SER A 756 -0.60 2.21 -47.20
CA SER A 756 -1.97 2.02 -46.71
C SER A 756 -2.18 0.61 -46.10
N ALA A 757 -1.64 -0.43 -46.75
CA ALA A 757 -1.68 -1.81 -46.25
C ALA A 757 -0.87 -1.97 -44.96
N LEU A 758 0.32 -1.35 -44.87
CA LEU A 758 1.14 -1.34 -43.65
C LEU A 758 0.40 -0.68 -42.48
N ILE A 759 -0.23 0.48 -42.68
CA ILE A 759 -1.04 1.16 -41.65
C ILE A 759 -2.19 0.27 -41.18
N ILE A 760 -2.97 -0.33 -42.10
CA ILE A 760 -4.07 -1.26 -41.77
C ILE A 760 -3.54 -2.47 -40.97
N SER A 761 -2.38 -3.02 -41.34
CA SER A 761 -1.75 -4.13 -40.63
C SER A 761 -1.40 -3.80 -39.18
N ILE A 762 -0.95 -2.57 -38.89
CA ILE A 762 -0.68 -2.12 -37.50
C ILE A 762 -1.96 -2.15 -36.66
N TYR A 763 -3.08 -1.63 -37.19
CA TYR A 763 -4.36 -1.67 -36.45
C TYR A 763 -4.80 -3.13 -36.17
N LEU A 764 -4.72 -4.01 -37.18
CA LEU A 764 -5.07 -5.42 -37.05
C LEU A 764 -4.19 -6.12 -35.99
N PHE A 765 -2.86 -6.03 -36.11
CA PHE A 765 -1.94 -6.66 -35.17
C PHE A 765 -2.05 -6.06 -33.75
N THR A 766 -2.39 -4.77 -33.62
CA THR A 766 -2.65 -4.14 -32.31
C THR A 766 -3.85 -4.76 -31.61
N ILE A 767 -4.93 -5.04 -32.34
CA ILE A 767 -6.14 -5.72 -31.81
C ILE A 767 -5.80 -7.16 -31.42
N VAL A 768 -5.15 -7.92 -32.33
CA VAL A 768 -4.78 -9.32 -32.09
C VAL A 768 -3.84 -9.46 -30.87
N HIS A 769 -2.81 -8.61 -30.78
CA HIS A 769 -1.92 -8.52 -29.62
C HIS A 769 -2.67 -8.20 -28.33
N SER A 770 -3.60 -7.22 -28.36
CA SER A 770 -4.39 -6.85 -27.18
C SER A 770 -5.26 -8.01 -26.69
N VAL A 771 -5.88 -8.78 -27.60
CA VAL A 771 -6.67 -9.98 -27.26
C VAL A 771 -5.80 -11.10 -26.70
N ALA A 772 -4.65 -11.40 -27.32
CA ALA A 772 -3.73 -12.41 -26.82
C ALA A 772 -3.20 -12.06 -25.42
N PHE A 773 -2.77 -10.81 -25.22
CA PHE A 773 -2.19 -10.35 -23.96
C PHE A 773 -3.22 -10.32 -22.81
N VAL A 774 -4.39 -9.69 -23.02
CA VAL A 774 -5.44 -9.63 -21.99
C VAL A 774 -5.88 -11.04 -21.60
N SER A 775 -6.09 -11.93 -22.58
CA SER A 775 -6.53 -13.31 -22.32
C SER A 775 -5.51 -14.14 -21.55
N GLY A 776 -4.21 -13.96 -21.81
CA GLY A 776 -3.15 -14.67 -21.06
C GLY A 776 -3.05 -14.20 -19.62
N VAL A 777 -2.96 -12.89 -19.41
CA VAL A 777 -2.75 -12.32 -18.06
C VAL A 777 -3.95 -12.56 -17.15
N THR A 778 -5.19 -12.39 -17.63
CA THR A 778 -6.38 -12.59 -16.77
C THR A 778 -6.61 -14.05 -16.39
N ARG A 779 -6.32 -15.01 -17.28
CA ARG A 779 -6.32 -16.45 -16.93
C ARG A 779 -5.30 -16.78 -15.86
N SER A 780 -4.09 -16.22 -15.93
CA SER A 780 -3.06 -16.40 -14.91
C SER A 780 -3.48 -15.80 -13.56
N ASN A 781 -4.11 -14.62 -13.54
CA ASN A 781 -4.64 -14.00 -12.32
C ASN A 781 -5.84 -14.74 -11.71
N GLU A 782 -6.70 -15.36 -12.53
CA GLU A 782 -7.80 -16.20 -12.05
C GLU A 782 -7.27 -17.48 -11.41
N ALA A 783 -6.42 -18.20 -12.14
CA ALA A 783 -5.86 -19.47 -11.71
C ALA A 783 -5.03 -19.31 -10.42
N LEU A 784 -4.19 -18.27 -10.33
CA LEU A 784 -3.37 -18.06 -9.14
C LEU A 784 -4.21 -17.68 -7.91
N HIS A 785 -5.25 -16.85 -8.06
CA HIS A 785 -6.19 -16.54 -6.99
C HIS A 785 -6.92 -17.81 -6.49
N ASN A 786 -7.44 -18.62 -7.41
CA ASN A 786 -8.21 -19.82 -7.05
C ASN A 786 -7.30 -20.89 -6.42
N LEU A 787 -6.07 -21.06 -6.91
CA LEU A 787 -5.06 -21.92 -6.31
C LEU A 787 -4.66 -21.44 -4.90
N MET A 788 -4.46 -20.14 -4.71
CA MET A 788 -4.18 -19.56 -3.40
C MET A 788 -5.33 -19.79 -2.41
N PHE A 789 -6.58 -19.56 -2.82
CA PHE A 789 -7.75 -19.80 -1.96
C PHE A 789 -7.89 -21.28 -1.59
N LYS A 790 -7.75 -22.17 -2.56
CA LYS A 790 -7.78 -23.62 -2.34
C LYS A 790 -6.71 -24.09 -1.36
N ARG A 791 -5.48 -23.58 -1.48
CA ARG A 791 -4.36 -23.89 -0.57
C ARG A 791 -4.63 -23.36 0.84
N VAL A 792 -5.20 -22.16 0.96
CA VAL A 792 -5.57 -21.59 2.26
C VAL A 792 -6.70 -22.38 2.93
N ILE A 793 -7.77 -22.77 2.22
CA ILE A 793 -8.88 -23.47 2.88
C ILE A 793 -8.50 -24.92 3.27
N ASN A 794 -7.61 -25.56 2.52
CA ASN A 794 -7.13 -26.94 2.76
C ASN A 794 -5.91 -27.03 3.69
N THR A 795 -5.38 -25.92 4.22
CA THR A 795 -4.24 -25.96 5.15
C THR A 795 -4.69 -26.25 6.58
N ASN A 796 -3.77 -26.79 7.40
CA ASN A 796 -3.97 -27.21 8.78
C ASN A 796 -4.63 -26.11 9.65
N PRO A 797 -5.54 -26.40 10.60
CA PRO A 797 -6.21 -25.36 11.40
C PRO A 797 -5.20 -24.52 12.19
N ARG A 798 -4.10 -25.13 12.63
CA ARG A 798 -3.00 -24.46 13.31
C ARG A 798 -2.39 -23.34 12.49
N PHE A 799 -2.44 -23.33 11.15
CA PHE A 799 -1.96 -22.19 10.36
C PHE A 799 -2.73 -20.90 10.66
N PHE A 800 -4.00 -21.00 11.02
CA PHE A 800 -4.82 -19.85 11.38
C PHE A 800 -4.50 -19.35 12.79
N ASP A 801 -4.24 -20.27 13.74
CA ASP A 801 -3.96 -19.95 15.14
C ASP A 801 -2.47 -19.65 15.44
N THR A 802 -1.53 -20.21 14.67
CA THR A 802 -0.09 -20.06 14.94
C THR A 802 0.44 -18.69 14.51
N ASN A 803 0.69 -17.84 15.49
CA ASN A 803 1.58 -16.71 15.29
C ASN A 803 2.93 -17.19 14.75
N PRO A 804 3.51 -16.58 13.70
CA PRO A 804 4.78 -17.00 13.13
C PRO A 804 5.95 -16.52 14.01
N SER A 805 6.06 -17.15 15.17
CA SER A 805 7.08 -16.95 16.21
C SER A 805 7.88 -18.22 16.52
N ASP A 806 7.48 -19.38 15.98
CA ASP A 806 8.02 -20.68 16.39
C ASP A 806 9.35 -21.06 15.68
N SER A 807 10.32 -20.16 15.83
CA SER A 807 11.73 -20.40 15.53
C SER A 807 12.60 -19.80 16.64
N LEU A 808 12.40 -20.30 17.86
CA LEU A 808 13.25 -20.21 19.05
C LEU A 808 13.68 -18.82 19.59
N LEU A 809 13.29 -17.70 18.97
CA LEU A 809 13.46 -16.37 19.58
C LEU A 809 12.55 -15.31 18.93
N LYS A 810 11.32 -15.16 19.47
CA LYS A 810 10.51 -13.92 19.64
C LYS A 810 9.02 -14.25 19.76
N MET A 811 8.48 -14.30 20.98
CA MET A 811 7.03 -14.22 21.22
C MET A 811 6.48 -12.90 20.69
N HIS A 812 5.46 -12.93 19.81
CA HIS A 812 4.59 -11.77 19.56
C HIS A 812 3.30 -12.14 18.83
N PHE A 813 2.23 -11.41 19.19
CA PHE A 813 0.89 -11.31 18.58
C PHE A 813 -0.19 -12.31 19.05
N PRO A 814 -1.49 -11.95 18.93
CA PRO A 814 -2.65 -12.80 19.18
C PRO A 814 -3.37 -13.18 17.86
N ASP A 815 -4.42 -13.99 17.99
CA ASP A 815 -5.01 -14.81 16.92
C ASP A 815 -5.60 -14.04 15.72
N ASP A 816 -5.93 -12.74 15.89
CA ASP A 816 -6.43 -11.85 14.83
C ASP A 816 -5.39 -11.49 13.74
N ILE A 817 -4.09 -11.70 14.00
CA ILE A 817 -3.05 -11.20 13.09
C ILE A 817 -2.83 -12.09 11.87
N ASN A 818 -3.17 -13.38 11.94
CA ASN A 818 -3.16 -14.24 10.76
C ASN A 818 -4.36 -13.97 9.85
N THR A 819 -5.58 -13.88 10.39
CA THR A 819 -6.78 -13.57 9.61
C THR A 819 -6.64 -12.23 8.88
N GLY A 820 -6.21 -11.17 9.58
CA GLY A 820 -5.92 -9.87 8.97
C GLY A 820 -4.80 -9.89 7.92
N ARG A 821 -3.78 -10.74 8.06
CA ARG A 821 -2.72 -10.92 7.05
C ARG A 821 -3.25 -11.64 5.81
N ILE A 822 -3.98 -12.74 5.98
CA ILE A 822 -4.59 -13.52 4.90
C ILE A 822 -5.54 -12.61 4.10
N LEU A 823 -6.42 -11.86 4.78
CA LEU A 823 -7.33 -10.91 4.15
C LEU A 823 -6.58 -9.78 3.42
N ASN A 824 -5.48 -9.27 3.99
CA ASN A 824 -4.61 -8.29 3.32
C ASN A 824 -3.92 -8.86 2.07
N ARG A 825 -3.58 -10.17 2.02
CA ARG A 825 -3.13 -10.81 0.76
C ARG A 825 -4.24 -10.83 -0.28
N PHE A 826 -5.43 -11.32 0.08
CA PHE A 826 -6.58 -11.46 -0.85
C PHE A 826 -7.23 -10.15 -1.30
N SER A 827 -6.97 -9.05 -0.58
CA SER A 827 -7.39 -7.70 -0.97
C SER A 827 -6.27 -6.92 -1.67
N LYS A 828 -5.18 -6.62 -0.96
CA LYS A 828 -4.14 -5.69 -1.42
C LYS A 828 -3.14 -6.30 -2.39
N ASP A 829 -2.59 -7.47 -2.08
CA ASP A 829 -1.59 -8.11 -2.96
C ASP A 829 -2.27 -8.67 -4.23
N VAL A 830 -3.47 -9.26 -4.12
CA VAL A 830 -4.31 -9.64 -5.28
C VAL A 830 -4.74 -8.42 -6.10
N GLY A 831 -5.21 -7.33 -5.46
CA GLY A 831 -5.56 -6.10 -6.18
C GLY A 831 -4.37 -5.43 -6.90
N SER A 832 -3.16 -5.57 -6.34
CA SER A 832 -1.90 -5.16 -6.98
C SER A 832 -1.57 -6.05 -8.18
N MET A 833 -1.71 -7.37 -8.06
CA MET A 833 -1.56 -8.34 -9.16
C MET A 833 -2.59 -8.12 -10.29
N ASP A 834 -3.82 -7.72 -9.96
CA ASP A 834 -4.84 -7.40 -10.95
C ASP A 834 -4.55 -6.06 -11.63
N GLU A 835 -4.75 -4.93 -10.96
CA GLU A 835 -4.76 -3.63 -11.63
C GLU A 835 -3.34 -3.11 -11.96
N GLN A 836 -2.38 -3.27 -11.05
CA GLN A 836 -1.07 -2.60 -11.15
C GLN A 836 -0.05 -3.42 -11.93
N LEU A 837 -0.03 -4.74 -11.73
CA LEU A 837 0.86 -5.64 -12.47
C LEU A 837 0.47 -5.73 -13.94
N PHE A 838 -0.82 -5.87 -14.29
CA PHE A 838 -1.26 -5.86 -15.69
C PHE A 838 -0.76 -4.60 -16.41
N LYS A 839 -0.99 -3.42 -15.82
CA LYS A 839 -0.48 -2.15 -16.32
C LYS A 839 1.04 -2.20 -16.52
N SER A 840 1.77 -2.59 -15.47
CA SER A 840 3.24 -2.57 -15.47
C SER A 840 3.84 -3.54 -16.48
N LEU A 841 3.22 -4.71 -16.66
CA LEU A 841 3.64 -5.74 -17.59
C LEU A 841 3.38 -5.30 -19.04
N PHE A 842 2.18 -4.78 -19.33
CA PHE A 842 1.84 -4.23 -20.65
C PHE A 842 2.77 -3.08 -21.04
N ASP A 843 2.89 -2.08 -20.17
CA ASP A 843 3.72 -0.91 -20.40
C ASP A 843 5.21 -1.33 -20.57
N THR A 844 5.71 -2.30 -19.79
CA THR A 844 7.09 -2.84 -19.95
C THR A 844 7.29 -3.60 -21.26
N ILE A 845 6.34 -4.44 -21.69
CA ILE A 845 6.47 -5.19 -22.94
C ILE A 845 6.42 -4.25 -24.14
N GLN A 846 5.50 -3.28 -24.14
CA GLN A 846 5.47 -2.20 -25.15
C GLN A 846 6.80 -1.43 -25.20
N LEU A 847 7.39 -1.13 -24.04
CA LEU A 847 8.69 -0.47 -23.95
C LEU A 847 9.83 -1.32 -24.50
N LEU A 848 9.98 -2.57 -24.05
CA LEU A 848 11.03 -3.48 -24.55
C LEU A 848 10.93 -3.67 -26.06
N ARG A 849 9.71 -3.91 -26.55
CA ARG A 849 9.39 -4.10 -27.97
C ARG A 849 9.77 -2.87 -28.81
N ASN A 850 9.35 -1.67 -28.38
CA ASN A 850 9.67 -0.44 -29.08
C ASN A 850 11.20 -0.12 -29.05
N ASN A 851 11.88 -0.32 -27.91
CA ASN A 851 13.35 -0.14 -27.82
C ASN A 851 14.09 -1.08 -28.79
N PHE A 852 13.69 -2.35 -28.85
CA PHE A 852 14.28 -3.33 -29.77
C PHE A 852 14.06 -2.93 -31.25
N GLY A 853 12.87 -2.41 -31.58
CA GLY A 853 12.56 -1.87 -32.91
C GLY A 853 13.45 -0.71 -33.33
N SER A 854 13.65 0.29 -32.46
CA SER A 854 14.52 1.44 -32.75
C SER A 854 15.99 1.04 -32.88
N LEU A 855 16.47 0.09 -32.06
CA LEU A 855 17.84 -0.43 -32.18
C LEU A 855 18.08 -1.16 -33.51
N ILE A 856 17.11 -1.97 -33.97
CA ILE A 856 17.19 -2.63 -35.29
C ILE A 856 17.22 -1.59 -36.41
N LEU A 857 16.34 -0.57 -36.35
CA LEU A 857 16.31 0.47 -37.40
C LEU A 857 17.61 1.26 -37.46
N ILE A 858 18.20 1.62 -36.31
CA ILE A 858 19.53 2.28 -36.27
C ILE A 858 20.59 1.38 -36.90
N ALA A 859 20.60 0.08 -36.60
CA ALA A 859 21.56 -0.87 -37.15
C ALA A 859 21.41 -1.10 -38.67
N VAL A 860 20.18 -1.07 -39.20
CA VAL A 860 19.89 -1.19 -40.64
C VAL A 860 20.30 0.08 -41.40
N VAL A 861 20.08 1.26 -40.80
CA VAL A 861 20.33 2.56 -41.44
C VAL A 861 21.80 2.97 -41.35
N SER A 862 22.50 2.64 -40.26
CA SER A 862 23.89 3.06 -40.04
C SER A 862 24.65 2.10 -39.13
N TYR A 863 25.52 1.27 -39.72
CA TYR A 863 26.40 0.38 -38.97
C TYR A 863 27.42 1.14 -38.11
N THR A 864 27.86 2.34 -38.53
CA THR A 864 28.78 3.19 -37.76
C THR A 864 28.14 3.69 -36.46
N SER A 865 26.84 3.99 -36.47
CA SER A 865 26.07 4.38 -35.28
C SER A 865 25.92 3.27 -34.22
N LEU A 866 26.27 2.02 -34.56
CA LEU A 866 26.20 0.89 -33.64
C LEU A 866 27.28 0.96 -32.53
N VAL A 867 28.43 1.57 -32.80
CA VAL A 867 29.52 1.70 -31.81
C VAL A 867 29.14 2.61 -30.63
N PRO A 868 28.63 3.85 -30.83
CA PRO A 868 28.04 4.64 -29.74
C PRO A 868 26.90 3.93 -29.00
N THR A 869 26.10 3.12 -29.72
CA THR A 869 24.96 2.39 -29.17
C THR A 869 25.40 1.33 -28.16
N ILE A 870 26.47 0.59 -28.42
CA ILE A 870 27.07 -0.36 -27.46
C ILE A 870 27.52 0.38 -26.19
N GLY A 871 28.20 1.53 -26.34
CA GLY A 871 28.64 2.35 -25.21
C GLY A 871 27.49 2.80 -24.30
N LEU A 872 26.38 3.23 -24.91
CA LEU A 872 25.15 3.59 -24.19
C LEU A 872 24.57 2.40 -23.41
N LEU A 873 24.45 1.22 -24.04
CA LEU A 873 23.91 0.01 -23.39
C LEU A 873 24.76 -0.42 -22.17
N ILE A 874 26.09 -0.35 -22.27
CA ILE A 874 27.01 -0.64 -21.17
C ILE A 874 26.82 0.34 -20.02
N GLY A 875 26.79 1.65 -20.29
CA GLY A 875 26.61 2.66 -19.24
C GLY A 875 25.22 2.59 -18.60
N PHE A 876 24.16 2.32 -19.39
CA PHE A 876 22.82 2.08 -18.88
C PHE A 876 22.78 0.88 -17.92
N TYR A 877 23.48 -0.23 -18.23
CA TYR A 877 23.58 -1.38 -17.32
C TYR A 877 24.18 -0.99 -15.95
N PHE A 878 25.27 -0.22 -15.94
CA PHE A 878 25.89 0.23 -14.68
C PHE A 878 24.99 1.19 -13.89
N LEU A 879 24.38 2.18 -14.57
CA LEU A 879 23.49 3.16 -13.94
C LEU A 879 22.23 2.47 -13.36
N ARG A 880 21.64 1.51 -14.11
CA ARG A 880 20.53 0.65 -13.66
C ARG A 880 20.89 -0.17 -12.42
N LYS A 881 22.06 -0.81 -12.43
CA LYS A 881 22.57 -1.64 -11.32
C LYS A 881 22.78 -0.83 -10.04
N PHE A 882 23.25 0.41 -10.16
CA PHE A 882 23.38 1.35 -9.05
C PHE A 882 22.01 1.81 -8.53
N TYR A 883 21.16 2.35 -9.40
CA TYR A 883 19.87 2.92 -9.02
C TYR A 883 18.93 1.89 -8.37
N LEU A 884 18.76 0.69 -8.95
CA LEU A 884 17.85 -0.31 -8.39
C LEU A 884 18.22 -0.71 -6.96
N ARG A 885 19.51 -0.70 -6.61
CA ARG A 885 19.98 -0.99 -5.24
C ARG A 885 19.60 0.13 -4.27
N SER A 886 19.83 1.39 -4.66
CA SER A 886 19.53 2.56 -3.83
C SER A 886 18.02 2.80 -3.70
N SER A 887 17.30 2.79 -4.82
CA SER A 887 15.86 3.00 -4.91
C SER A 887 15.07 1.97 -4.08
N LYS A 888 15.41 0.67 -4.15
CA LYS A 888 14.78 -0.36 -3.31
C LYS A 888 15.00 -0.14 -1.81
N ASN A 889 16.23 0.22 -1.41
CA ASN A 889 16.53 0.51 0.00
C ASN A 889 15.80 1.76 0.51
N LEU A 890 15.73 2.82 -0.28
CA LEU A 890 14.99 4.03 0.06
C LEU A 890 13.48 3.78 0.09
N LYS A 891 12.93 2.98 -0.83
CA LYS A 891 11.51 2.62 -0.82
C LYS A 891 11.13 1.75 0.37
N ARG A 892 12.02 0.85 0.78
CA ARG A 892 11.87 0.08 2.01
C ARG A 892 11.91 1.00 3.24
N LEU A 893 12.79 2.01 3.27
CA LEU A 893 12.84 2.99 4.35
C LEU A 893 11.51 3.77 4.44
N ASP A 894 11.01 4.32 3.33
CA ASP A 894 9.69 4.97 3.22
C ASP A 894 8.53 4.06 3.68
N GLY A 895 8.60 2.75 3.40
CA GLY A 895 7.64 1.78 3.94
C GLY A 895 7.74 1.59 5.46
N ILE A 896 8.97 1.51 5.98
CA ILE A 896 9.25 1.33 7.42
C ILE A 896 8.79 2.53 8.24
N THR A 897 9.03 3.75 7.76
CA THR A 897 8.73 5.02 8.46
C THR A 897 7.27 5.48 8.33
N LYS A 898 6.50 4.92 7.38
CA LYS A 898 5.04 5.16 7.27
C LYS A 898 4.25 4.56 8.43
N SER A 899 4.67 3.41 8.91
CA SER A 899 3.93 2.63 9.91
C SER A 899 3.71 3.38 11.23
N PRO A 900 4.72 4.00 11.88
CA PRO A 900 4.54 4.79 13.10
C PRO A 900 3.51 5.92 12.96
N VAL A 901 3.51 6.64 11.82
CA VAL A 901 2.54 7.73 11.56
C VAL A 901 1.10 7.22 11.58
N PHE A 902 0.84 6.04 10.98
CA PHE A 902 -0.50 5.46 10.97
C PHE A 902 -0.90 4.89 12.32
N THR A 903 -0.02 4.18 13.03
CA THR A 903 -0.44 3.63 14.33
C THR A 903 -0.56 4.70 15.40
N HIS A 904 0.28 5.75 15.40
CA HIS A 904 0.11 6.91 16.29
C HIS A 904 -1.26 7.58 16.07
N LEU A 905 -1.72 7.72 14.82
CA LEU A 905 -3.09 8.16 14.53
C LEU A 905 -4.14 7.16 15.06
N GLN A 906 -3.90 5.84 14.97
CA GLN A 906 -4.85 4.83 15.41
C GLN A 906 -5.01 4.78 16.94
N THR A 907 -3.90 4.89 17.68
CA THR A 907 -3.91 4.98 19.14
C THR A 907 -4.54 6.28 19.59
N THR A 908 -4.29 7.40 18.90
CA THR A 908 -4.94 8.71 19.13
C THR A 908 -6.47 8.60 18.99
N LEU A 909 -6.97 8.04 17.89
CA LEU A 909 -8.41 7.92 17.62
C LEU A 909 -9.13 7.08 18.70
N ARG A 910 -8.54 5.96 19.13
CA ARG A 910 -9.12 5.08 20.15
C ARG A 910 -9.08 5.67 21.57
N GLY A 911 -8.09 6.52 21.87
CA GLY A 911 -7.89 7.10 23.19
C GLY A 911 -8.46 8.50 23.37
N LEU A 912 -9.26 9.00 22.42
CA LEU A 912 -9.50 10.44 22.27
C LEU A 912 -10.10 11.11 23.51
N SER A 913 -11.08 10.48 24.15
CA SER A 913 -11.70 10.95 25.41
C SER A 913 -10.70 11.00 26.56
N THR A 914 -9.78 10.02 26.64
CA THR A 914 -8.69 10.02 27.62
C THR A 914 -7.69 11.13 27.31
N ILE A 915 -7.27 11.30 26.06
CA ILE A 915 -6.34 12.37 25.64
C ILE A 915 -6.89 13.76 25.98
N ARG A 916 -8.21 13.96 25.80
CA ARG A 916 -8.91 15.21 26.12
C ARG A 916 -9.07 15.46 27.60
N ALA A 917 -9.54 14.47 28.36
CA ALA A 917 -9.62 14.54 29.82
C ALA A 917 -8.26 14.87 30.46
N TYR A 918 -7.14 14.49 29.82
CA TYR A 918 -5.78 14.74 30.29
C TYR A 918 -5.15 16.03 29.77
N GLY A 919 -5.75 16.71 28.78
CA GLY A 919 -5.19 17.94 28.19
C GLY A 919 -3.94 17.71 27.34
N ALA A 920 -3.71 16.47 26.89
CA ALA A 920 -2.44 16.06 26.25
C ALA A 920 -2.36 16.38 24.74
N GLN A 921 -3.37 17.02 24.15
CA GLN A 921 -3.49 17.22 22.69
C GLN A 921 -2.25 17.90 22.08
N ASN A 922 -1.66 18.87 22.76
CA ASN A 922 -0.47 19.60 22.28
C ASN A 922 0.79 18.73 22.24
N ILE A 923 0.92 17.76 23.17
CA ILE A 923 2.06 16.83 23.22
C ILE A 923 1.97 15.88 22.02
N LEU A 924 0.80 15.27 21.81
CA LEU A 924 0.59 14.37 20.67
C LEU A 924 0.67 15.11 19.32
N LYS A 925 0.19 16.36 19.23
CA LYS A 925 0.40 17.22 18.04
C LYS A 925 1.89 17.38 17.72
N ALA A 926 2.73 17.63 18.71
CA ALA A 926 4.17 17.76 18.53
C ALA A 926 4.85 16.42 18.19
N GLU A 927 4.40 15.30 18.76
CA GLU A 927 4.89 13.96 18.45
C GLU A 927 4.55 13.56 17.00
N PHE A 928 3.33 13.81 16.54
CA PHE A 928 2.93 13.58 15.15
C PHE A 928 3.71 14.45 14.15
N ASP A 929 3.88 15.75 14.43
CA ASP A 929 4.71 16.64 13.61
C ASP A 929 6.21 16.23 13.65
N ASN A 930 6.67 15.50 14.67
CA ASN A 930 7.99 14.89 14.72
C ASN A 930 8.11 13.64 13.83
N TYR A 931 7.15 12.71 13.82
CA TYR A 931 7.17 11.56 12.89
C TYR A 931 7.14 11.98 11.41
N GLN A 932 6.58 13.16 11.11
CA GLN A 932 6.53 13.75 9.76
C GLN A 932 7.72 14.66 9.43
N ARG A 933 8.70 14.78 10.33
CA ARG A 933 9.73 15.81 10.26
C ARG A 933 10.68 15.63 9.06
N TRP A 934 11.01 16.75 8.45
CA TRP A 934 12.15 16.85 7.55
C TRP A 934 13.41 17.10 8.38
N VAL A 935 14.36 16.17 8.34
CA VAL A 935 15.76 16.45 8.66
C VAL A 935 16.60 16.18 7.42
N LEU A 936 16.68 17.21 6.59
CA LEU A 936 17.89 17.49 5.82
C LEU A 936 18.67 18.51 6.65
N ASN A 937 19.85 18.11 7.11
CA ASN A 937 20.65 18.96 7.98
C ASN A 937 21.31 20.06 7.12
N ASP A 938 20.97 21.32 7.37
CA ASP A 938 21.36 22.51 6.58
C ASP A 938 22.89 22.69 6.44
N GLN A 939 23.70 21.99 7.25
CA GLN A 939 25.15 22.09 7.27
C GLN A 939 25.88 21.20 6.23
N SER A 940 25.26 20.13 5.71
CA SER A 940 25.98 19.19 4.82
C SER A 940 26.17 19.68 3.39
N SER A 941 25.60 20.83 3.02
CA SER A 941 25.78 21.46 1.70
C SER A 941 26.79 22.62 1.70
N HIS A 942 27.22 23.12 2.86
CA HIS A 942 28.07 24.33 2.94
C HIS A 942 29.27 24.27 3.89
N SER A 943 29.50 23.20 4.65
CA SER A 943 30.79 23.00 5.33
C SER A 943 31.19 21.54 5.45
N TRP A 944 32.32 21.18 4.85
CA TRP A 944 32.98 19.88 5.03
C TRP A 944 33.88 19.82 6.28
N ALA A 945 33.81 20.81 7.18
CA ALA A 945 34.61 20.87 8.39
C ALA A 945 33.82 21.36 9.62
N VAL A 946 34.01 20.63 10.73
CA VAL A 946 33.69 20.98 12.14
C VAL A 946 32.21 21.19 12.53
N LEU A 947 31.71 20.29 13.37
CA LEU A 947 30.53 20.51 14.23
C LEU A 947 30.97 21.08 15.59
N PRO A 948 30.37 22.18 16.10
CA PRO A 948 30.61 22.66 17.46
C PRO A 948 29.97 21.74 18.50
N TYR A 949 30.76 21.26 19.46
CA TYR A 949 30.42 20.17 20.38
C TYR A 949 29.48 20.53 21.56
N SER A 950 28.91 21.74 21.61
CA SER A 950 28.49 22.38 22.87
C SER A 950 26.99 22.37 23.23
N LYS A 951 26.12 21.63 22.51
CA LYS A 951 24.65 21.64 22.78
C LYS A 951 23.93 20.28 22.76
N LEU A 952 24.63 19.15 22.87
CA LEU A 952 23.99 17.86 23.21
C LEU A 952 24.23 17.57 24.70
N GLY A 953 23.20 17.73 25.52
CA GLY A 953 23.22 17.38 26.94
C GLY A 953 23.11 15.86 27.16
N ASP A 954 24.04 15.33 27.94
CA ASP A 954 23.91 14.27 28.93
C ASP A 954 22.87 13.15 28.71
N HIS A 955 23.07 12.36 27.65
CA HIS A 955 22.81 10.92 27.71
C HIS A 955 24.02 10.16 27.14
N LEU A 956 24.67 9.34 27.96
CA LEU A 956 25.81 8.51 27.54
C LEU A 956 25.33 7.41 26.59
N GLY A 957 25.97 7.33 25.42
CA GLY A 957 25.60 6.41 24.34
C GLY A 957 26.18 6.79 22.98
N PRO A 958 25.95 8.02 22.45
CA PRO A 958 26.40 8.39 21.10
C PRO A 958 27.89 8.78 21.00
N ARG A 959 28.58 9.14 22.09
CA ARG A 959 29.99 9.61 22.05
C ARG A 959 30.95 8.58 21.42
N ALA A 960 30.98 7.36 21.93
CA ALA A 960 31.90 6.31 21.45
C ALA A 960 31.64 5.93 19.97
N MET A 961 30.37 5.94 19.54
CA MET A 961 30.00 5.62 18.16
C MET A 961 30.44 6.71 17.17
N ILE A 962 30.47 7.98 17.60
CA ILE A 962 30.93 9.11 16.77
C ILE A 962 32.47 9.14 16.65
N GLU A 963 33.22 8.79 17.69
CA GLU A 963 34.68 8.60 17.59
C GLU A 963 35.04 7.42 16.67
N GLN A 964 34.32 6.31 16.78
CA GLN A 964 34.50 5.15 15.89
C GLN A 964 34.15 5.51 14.43
N PHE A 965 33.14 6.37 14.21
CA PHE A 965 32.77 6.89 12.90
C PHE A 965 33.85 7.80 12.29
N GLY A 966 34.45 8.70 13.08
CA GLY A 966 35.59 9.52 12.63
C GLY A 966 36.78 8.67 12.16
N ASN A 967 37.06 7.57 12.84
CA ASN A 967 38.11 6.62 12.50
C ASN A 967 37.79 5.68 11.31
N GLU A 968 36.51 5.37 11.04
CA GLU A 968 36.11 4.62 9.84
C GLU A 968 36.11 5.50 8.57
N VAL A 969 35.64 6.75 8.67
CA VAL A 969 35.57 7.68 7.53
C VAL A 969 36.96 8.09 7.05
N THR A 970 37.90 8.32 7.96
CA THR A 970 39.30 8.59 7.61
C THR A 970 40.02 7.39 6.97
N LYS A 971 39.66 6.15 7.34
CA LYS A 971 40.28 4.92 6.80
C LYS A 971 39.67 4.39 5.50
N LYS A 972 38.43 4.74 5.13
CA LYS A 972 37.74 4.17 3.94
C LYS A 972 37.23 5.25 2.98
N ARG A 973 38.09 5.65 2.02
CA ARG A 973 37.82 6.64 0.95
C ARG A 973 36.74 6.27 -0.10
N SER A 974 35.89 5.26 0.14
CA SER A 974 34.83 4.91 -0.83
C SER A 974 33.51 5.60 -0.50
N ALA A 975 32.87 6.21 -1.51
CA ALA A 975 31.53 6.78 -1.35
C ALA A 975 30.50 5.74 -0.85
N ILE A 976 30.75 4.45 -1.12
CA ILE A 976 29.89 3.33 -0.71
C ILE A 976 29.99 3.02 0.79
N SER A 977 31.17 3.14 1.42
CA SER A 977 31.29 3.01 2.88
C SER A 977 30.66 4.19 3.60
N ILE A 978 30.87 5.41 3.08
CA ILE A 978 30.26 6.63 3.61
C ILE A 978 28.73 6.56 3.52
N MET A 979 28.16 6.18 2.36
CA MET A 979 26.72 6.02 2.19
C MET A 979 26.13 4.89 3.06
N LYS A 980 26.87 3.79 3.30
CA LYS A 980 26.47 2.74 4.25
C LYS A 980 26.48 3.22 5.69
N ALA A 981 27.51 3.95 6.11
CA ALA A 981 27.62 4.49 7.46
C ALA A 981 26.54 5.56 7.72
N TRP A 982 26.28 6.42 6.72
CA TRP A 982 25.19 7.40 6.75
C TRP A 982 23.81 6.73 6.79
N MET A 983 23.56 5.68 5.98
CA MET A 983 22.36 4.86 6.13
C MET A 983 22.23 4.25 7.53
N LYS A 984 23.33 3.80 8.15
CA LYS A 984 23.33 3.28 9.53
C LYS A 984 22.91 4.36 10.53
N LEU A 985 23.40 5.59 10.36
CA LEU A 985 23.11 6.74 11.23
C LEU A 985 21.65 7.24 11.05
N VAL A 986 21.14 7.27 9.81
CA VAL A 986 19.72 7.54 9.51
C VAL A 986 18.81 6.44 10.06
N LEU A 987 19.21 5.16 10.02
CA LEU A 987 18.45 4.05 10.60
C LEU A 987 18.37 4.07 12.14
N VAL A 988 19.23 4.84 12.82
CA VAL A 988 19.18 5.04 14.29
C VAL A 988 18.12 6.07 14.68
N GLN A 989 17.73 6.99 13.79
CA GLN A 989 16.61 7.92 14.02
C GLN A 989 15.33 7.36 13.38
N LYS A 990 14.48 6.71 14.19
CA LYS A 990 13.28 5.97 13.72
C LYS A 990 12.18 6.84 13.08
N ASP A 991 12.25 8.17 13.16
CA ASP A 991 11.09 9.06 13.10
C ASP A 991 11.05 10.01 11.88
N LEU A 992 11.55 9.56 10.71
CA LEU A 992 11.87 10.46 9.59
C LEU A 992 11.08 10.20 8.28
N GLN A 993 9.76 10.03 8.36
CA GLN A 993 8.94 9.61 7.21
C GLN A 993 9.10 10.49 5.98
N THR A 994 9.01 11.81 6.12
CA THR A 994 9.01 12.69 4.94
C THR A 994 10.39 12.78 4.30
N SER A 995 11.46 12.70 5.10
CA SER A 995 12.84 12.63 4.59
C SER A 995 13.07 11.37 3.75
N ALA A 996 12.59 10.20 4.22
CA ALA A 996 12.68 8.95 3.46
C ALA A 996 11.98 9.03 2.09
N ASN A 997 10.76 9.59 2.05
CA ASN A 997 10.02 9.79 0.81
C ASN A 997 10.70 10.83 -0.12
N PHE A 998 11.19 11.95 0.43
CA PHE A 998 11.91 12.96 -0.35
C PHE A 998 13.21 12.42 -0.96
N MET A 999 13.99 11.64 -0.21
CA MET A 999 15.19 10.98 -0.72
C MET A 999 14.87 9.97 -1.82
N PHE A 1000 13.82 9.17 -1.64
CA PHE A 1000 13.35 8.25 -2.68
C PHE A 1000 13.02 8.99 -3.98
N LEU A 1001 12.16 10.03 -3.91
CA LEU A 1001 11.77 10.83 -5.06
C LEU A 1001 12.96 11.55 -5.71
N SER A 1002 13.81 12.20 -4.92
CA SER A 1002 14.99 12.93 -5.40
C SER A 1002 16.04 12.01 -6.03
N SER A 1003 16.18 10.77 -5.52
CA SER A 1003 17.03 9.77 -6.17
C SER A 1003 16.52 9.36 -7.55
N GLY A 1004 15.19 9.37 -7.74
CA GLY A 1004 14.54 9.24 -9.05
C GLY A 1004 14.88 10.41 -9.98
N CYS A 1005 14.74 11.65 -9.51
CA CYS A 1005 15.10 12.84 -10.29
C CYS A 1005 16.56 12.82 -10.75
N ALA A 1006 17.49 12.54 -9.83
CA ALA A 1006 18.91 12.50 -10.13
C ALA A 1006 19.23 11.40 -11.15
N PHE A 1007 18.62 10.22 -11.03
CA PHE A 1007 18.79 9.14 -12.00
C PHE A 1007 18.28 9.53 -13.41
N ILE A 1008 17.09 10.14 -13.51
CA ILE A 1008 16.55 10.61 -14.79
C ILE A 1008 17.53 11.61 -15.42
N PHE A 1009 18.00 12.60 -14.65
CA PHE A 1009 18.98 13.59 -15.12
C PHE A 1009 20.31 12.97 -15.61
N TYR A 1010 20.87 11.99 -14.89
CA TYR A 1010 22.08 11.29 -15.37
C TYR A 1010 21.83 10.47 -16.64
N LEU A 1011 20.66 9.84 -16.77
CA LEU A 1011 20.28 9.10 -17.95
C LEU A 1011 20.06 10.05 -19.15
N ASP A 1012 19.49 11.22 -18.92
CA ASP A 1012 19.31 12.27 -19.93
C ASP A 1012 20.66 12.79 -20.45
N ILE A 1013 21.65 13.01 -19.56
CA ILE A 1013 23.04 13.34 -19.94
C ILE A 1013 23.65 12.22 -20.79
N MET A 1014 23.45 10.96 -20.43
CA MET A 1014 23.95 9.83 -21.22
C MET A 1014 23.34 9.80 -22.64
N PHE A 1015 22.04 10.06 -22.76
CA PHE A 1015 21.37 10.13 -24.07
C PHE A 1015 21.74 11.36 -24.88
N LEU A 1016 22.02 12.49 -24.22
CA LEU A 1016 22.58 13.69 -24.87
C LEU A 1016 23.95 13.39 -25.47
N ILE A 1017 24.86 12.75 -24.71
CA ILE A 1017 26.19 12.34 -25.20
C ILE A 1017 26.03 11.39 -26.40
N TYR A 1018 25.18 10.37 -26.27
CA TYR A 1018 24.91 9.42 -27.35
C TYR A 1018 24.34 10.10 -28.61
N SER A 1019 23.34 10.96 -28.46
CA SER A 1019 22.76 11.71 -29.58
C SER A 1019 23.80 12.61 -30.26
N THR A 1020 24.68 13.22 -29.48
CA THR A 1020 25.80 14.03 -29.99
C THR A 1020 26.77 13.15 -30.79
N CYS A 1021 27.20 12.00 -30.23
CA CYS A 1021 28.08 11.08 -30.96
C CYS A 1021 27.47 10.60 -32.29
N VAL A 1022 26.16 10.32 -32.33
CA VAL A 1022 25.49 9.89 -33.56
C VAL A 1022 25.36 11.03 -34.58
N THR A 1023 24.94 12.24 -34.18
CA THR A 1023 24.83 13.36 -35.15
C THR A 1023 26.18 13.78 -35.71
N TYR A 1024 27.24 13.81 -34.89
CA TYR A 1024 28.60 14.07 -35.38
C TYR A 1024 29.15 12.93 -36.25
N SER A 1025 28.78 11.66 -35.99
CA SER A 1025 29.17 10.53 -36.85
C SER A 1025 28.70 10.72 -38.30
N PHE A 1026 27.44 11.14 -38.49
CA PHE A 1026 26.92 11.40 -39.84
C PHE A 1026 27.62 12.58 -40.54
N LEU A 1027 28.02 13.61 -39.80
CA LEU A 1027 28.75 14.76 -40.36
C LEU A 1027 30.21 14.46 -40.74
N ILE A 1028 30.87 13.55 -40.00
CA ILE A 1028 32.29 13.22 -40.20
C ILE A 1028 32.48 12.16 -41.30
N PHE A 1029 31.61 11.15 -41.36
CA PHE A 1029 31.78 10.03 -42.29
C PHE A 1029 31.12 10.22 -43.67
N GLY A 1030 30.50 11.37 -43.94
CA GLY A 1030 30.28 11.92 -45.30
C GLY A 1030 29.24 11.25 -46.21
N ASP A 1031 29.09 9.93 -46.17
CA ASP A 1031 28.49 9.14 -47.27
C ASP A 1031 27.00 8.78 -47.06
N ALA A 1032 26.31 9.42 -46.10
CA ALA A 1032 24.94 9.06 -45.73
C ALA A 1032 23.88 9.95 -46.41
N LEU A 1033 22.87 9.33 -47.02
CA LEU A 1033 21.71 10.03 -47.60
C LEU A 1033 20.94 10.80 -46.52
N VAL A 1034 20.41 11.98 -46.86
CA VAL A 1034 19.62 12.84 -45.96
C VAL A 1034 18.42 12.09 -45.35
N THR A 1035 17.82 11.17 -46.10
CA THR A 1035 16.73 10.28 -45.62
C THR A 1035 17.20 9.30 -44.54
N ASP A 1036 18.41 8.76 -44.65
CA ASP A 1036 19.00 7.86 -43.64
C ASP A 1036 19.40 8.63 -42.37
N VAL A 1037 20.00 9.81 -42.53
CA VAL A 1037 20.33 10.70 -41.39
C VAL A 1037 19.07 11.11 -40.63
N GLY A 1038 17.99 11.49 -41.34
CA GLY A 1038 16.71 11.85 -40.75
C GLY A 1038 16.04 10.68 -39.99
N LEU A 1039 16.07 9.47 -40.56
CA LEU A 1039 15.53 8.27 -39.93
C LEU A 1039 16.35 7.86 -38.69
N ALA A 1040 17.67 7.92 -38.76
CA ALA A 1040 18.53 7.59 -37.62
C ALA A 1040 18.32 8.53 -36.42
N ILE A 1041 18.29 9.85 -36.66
CA ILE A 1041 18.12 10.85 -35.59
C ILE A 1041 16.72 10.78 -34.96
N THR A 1042 15.68 10.53 -35.74
CA THR A 1042 14.32 10.31 -35.19
C THR A 1042 14.21 9.03 -34.37
N GLN A 1043 14.94 7.96 -34.71
CA GLN A 1043 15.00 6.74 -33.87
C GLN A 1043 15.87 6.93 -32.61
N VAL A 1044 16.96 7.70 -32.68
CA VAL A 1044 17.81 8.05 -31.50
C VAL A 1044 17.02 8.88 -30.48
N THR A 1045 16.29 9.89 -30.94
CA THR A 1045 15.45 10.73 -30.05
C THR A 1045 14.34 9.90 -29.41
N ALA A 1046 13.69 8.99 -30.16
CA ALA A 1046 12.72 8.03 -29.61
C ALA A 1046 13.34 7.10 -28.55
N LEU A 1047 14.54 6.57 -28.81
CA LEU A 1047 15.25 5.65 -27.90
C LEU A 1047 15.50 6.29 -26.52
N SER A 1048 15.88 7.57 -26.47
CA SER A 1048 16.11 8.28 -25.19
C SER A 1048 14.88 8.27 -24.29
N MET A 1049 13.73 8.65 -24.85
CA MET A 1049 12.46 8.70 -24.15
C MET A 1049 11.93 7.31 -23.77
N LEU A 1050 12.16 6.30 -24.61
CA LEU A 1050 11.78 4.92 -24.34
C LEU A 1050 12.63 4.27 -23.24
N CYS A 1051 13.93 4.58 -23.13
CA CYS A 1051 14.77 4.10 -22.04
C CYS A 1051 14.52 4.82 -20.70
N GLN A 1052 14.28 6.14 -20.73
CA GLN A 1052 13.81 6.91 -19.55
C GLN A 1052 12.57 6.23 -18.93
N TRP A 1053 11.53 6.03 -19.74
CA TRP A 1053 10.27 5.43 -19.26
C TRP A 1053 10.43 3.94 -18.92
N GLY A 1054 11.19 3.19 -19.74
CA GLY A 1054 11.52 1.77 -19.54
C GLY A 1054 12.11 1.46 -18.17
N MET A 1055 12.98 2.33 -17.66
CA MET A 1055 13.58 2.15 -16.34
C MET A 1055 12.61 2.38 -15.19
N LYS A 1056 11.77 3.43 -15.28
CA LYS A 1056 10.69 3.66 -14.30
C LYS A 1056 9.75 2.46 -14.26
N GLN A 1057 9.34 1.99 -15.44
CA GLN A 1057 8.43 0.86 -15.56
C GLN A 1057 9.04 -0.47 -15.07
N SER A 1058 10.33 -0.72 -15.33
CA SER A 1058 11.05 -1.89 -14.79
C SER A 1058 11.09 -1.89 -13.25
N THR A 1059 11.18 -0.72 -12.63
CA THR A 1059 11.13 -0.58 -11.16
C THR A 1059 9.72 -0.85 -10.63
N GLU A 1060 8.68 -0.29 -11.26
CA GLU A 1060 7.27 -0.55 -10.92
C GLU A 1060 6.90 -2.03 -11.10
N LEU A 1061 7.30 -2.66 -12.21
CA LEU A 1061 7.10 -4.08 -12.48
C LEU A 1061 7.79 -4.96 -11.44
N SER A 1062 9.04 -4.65 -11.05
CA SER A 1062 9.71 -5.37 -9.97
C SER A 1062 9.03 -5.18 -8.62
N ASN A 1063 8.38 -4.06 -8.36
CA ASN A 1063 7.67 -3.84 -7.10
C ASN A 1063 6.35 -4.61 -7.06
N ASN A 1064 5.58 -4.59 -8.14
CA ASN A 1064 4.29 -5.30 -8.24
C ASN A 1064 4.48 -6.82 -8.29
N MET A 1065 5.60 -7.31 -8.84
CA MET A 1065 5.94 -8.74 -8.81
C MET A 1065 6.25 -9.26 -7.39
N MET A 1066 6.61 -8.40 -6.42
CA MET A 1066 6.73 -8.83 -5.01
C MET A 1066 5.37 -9.23 -4.42
N SER A 1067 4.26 -8.63 -4.86
CA SER A 1067 2.91 -9.04 -4.47
C SER A 1067 2.60 -10.47 -4.96
N VAL A 1068 3.05 -10.81 -6.17
CA VAL A 1068 2.91 -12.18 -6.74
C VAL A 1068 3.81 -13.18 -6.03
N GLU A 1069 5.03 -12.82 -5.70
CA GLU A 1069 5.94 -13.67 -4.90
C GLU A 1069 5.29 -14.06 -3.57
N ARG A 1070 4.67 -13.11 -2.86
CA ARG A 1070 3.89 -13.36 -1.63
C ARG A 1070 2.65 -14.22 -1.86
N ILE A 1071 1.96 -14.08 -3.00
CA ILE A 1071 0.83 -14.96 -3.34
C ILE A 1071 1.33 -16.38 -3.59
N LEU A 1072 2.47 -16.54 -4.27
CA LEU A 1072 3.10 -17.83 -4.55
C LEU A 1072 3.60 -18.53 -3.28
N GLU A 1073 3.98 -17.82 -2.22
CA GLU A 1073 4.22 -18.39 -0.89
C GLU A 1073 2.96 -19.13 -0.38
N TYR A 1074 1.78 -18.50 -0.49
CA TYR A 1074 0.51 -19.09 -0.06
C TYR A 1074 0.04 -20.25 -0.96
N THR A 1075 0.48 -20.31 -2.22
CA THR A 1075 0.21 -21.50 -3.07
C THR A 1075 1.02 -22.74 -2.70
N ARG A 1076 2.01 -22.59 -1.79
CA ARG A 1076 2.91 -23.66 -1.33
C ARG A 1076 2.66 -24.05 0.13
N LEU A 1077 1.54 -23.63 0.72
CA LEU A 1077 1.12 -24.10 2.04
C LEU A 1077 0.94 -25.62 2.03
N GLU A 1078 1.30 -26.24 3.15
CA GLU A 1078 1.06 -27.66 3.41
C GLU A 1078 -0.45 -27.91 3.51
N GLU A 1079 -0.93 -28.87 2.73
CA GLU A 1079 -2.33 -29.29 2.74
C GLU A 1079 -2.53 -30.38 3.81
N GLU A 1080 -3.70 -30.35 4.45
CA GLU A 1080 -4.17 -31.47 5.27
C GLU A 1080 -4.25 -32.77 4.44
N PRO A 1081 -4.03 -33.94 5.06
CA PRO A 1081 -4.27 -35.21 4.40
C PRO A 1081 -5.74 -35.29 3.94
N LEU A 1082 -5.95 -35.72 2.69
CA LEU A 1082 -7.28 -35.75 2.06
C LEU A 1082 -8.26 -36.56 2.90
N LEU A 1083 -9.46 -35.98 3.14
CA LEU A 1083 -10.60 -36.64 3.80
C LEU A 1083 -11.04 -37.97 3.15
N ALA A 1084 -10.64 -38.21 1.90
CA ALA A 1084 -10.88 -39.47 1.22
C ALA A 1084 -9.87 -40.54 1.67
N SER A 1085 -10.36 -41.57 2.36
CA SER A 1085 -9.58 -42.77 2.69
C SER A 1085 -8.92 -43.37 1.44
N THR A 1086 -7.71 -43.91 1.57
CA THR A 1086 -7.06 -44.69 0.51
C THR A 1086 -8.02 -45.76 -0.04
N PRO A 1087 -8.12 -45.96 -1.37
CA PRO A 1087 -9.05 -46.91 -1.95
C PRO A 1087 -8.90 -48.31 -1.32
N GLY A 1088 -10.00 -48.87 -0.83
CA GLY A 1088 -10.03 -50.11 -0.03
C GLY A 1088 -10.04 -49.92 1.49
N LYS A 1089 -10.02 -48.68 2.01
CA LYS A 1089 -10.17 -48.36 3.46
C LYS A 1089 -11.36 -47.44 3.77
N THR A 1090 -12.36 -47.39 2.89
CA THR A 1090 -13.62 -46.67 3.15
C THR A 1090 -14.39 -47.40 4.26
N PRO A 1091 -14.93 -46.70 5.30
CA PRO A 1091 -15.86 -47.31 6.23
C PRO A 1091 -17.14 -47.74 5.49
N PRO A 1092 -17.89 -48.74 6.01
CA PRO A 1092 -19.18 -49.14 5.45
C PRO A 1092 -20.19 -47.98 5.52
N GLU A 1093 -21.17 -47.95 4.62
CA GLU A 1093 -22.20 -46.89 4.53
C GLU A 1093 -23.02 -46.72 5.82
N GLU A 1094 -23.08 -47.76 6.64
CA GLU A 1094 -23.80 -47.79 7.91
C GLU A 1094 -22.99 -47.22 9.10
N TRP A 1095 -21.80 -46.66 8.86
CA TRP A 1095 -20.98 -46.03 9.90
C TRP A 1095 -21.40 -44.56 10.12
N PRO A 1096 -21.55 -44.09 11.37
CA PRO A 1096 -21.34 -44.79 12.64
C PRO A 1096 -22.62 -45.45 13.20
N LYS A 1097 -22.53 -46.74 13.58
CA LYS A 1097 -23.64 -47.52 14.17
C LYS A 1097 -23.61 -47.60 15.72
N GLU A 1098 -22.46 -47.34 16.34
CA GLU A 1098 -22.27 -47.28 17.80
C GLU A 1098 -21.33 -46.11 18.15
N ASP A 1099 -21.61 -45.32 19.20
CA ASP A 1099 -20.79 -44.18 19.63
C ASP A 1099 -19.62 -44.59 20.57
N SER A 1100 -19.11 -45.82 20.42
CA SER A 1100 -18.07 -46.40 21.27
C SER A 1100 -16.67 -45.85 20.91
N ARG A 1101 -16.41 -44.58 21.26
CA ARG A 1101 -15.18 -43.82 20.94
C ARG A 1101 -13.93 -44.30 21.69
N ARG A 1102 -13.42 -45.49 21.35
CA ARG A 1102 -12.07 -45.90 21.75
C ARG A 1102 -11.01 -45.18 20.91
N LYS A 1103 -10.22 -44.29 21.54
CA LYS A 1103 -8.93 -43.84 20.99
C LYS A 1103 -7.81 -43.89 22.01
N TRP A 1104 -6.69 -44.48 21.59
CA TRP A 1104 -5.43 -44.44 22.29
C TRP A 1104 -4.73 -43.11 21.98
N LEU A 1105 -4.48 -42.30 23.01
CA LEU A 1105 -3.64 -41.10 22.92
C LEU A 1105 -2.19 -41.50 23.17
N THR A 1106 -1.42 -41.65 22.10
CA THR A 1106 0.06 -41.63 22.14
C THR A 1106 0.56 -40.37 21.49
N MET A 1107 0.98 -39.40 22.31
CA MET A 1107 1.81 -38.28 21.88
C MET A 1107 3.27 -38.68 21.93
N ASP A 1108 4.03 -38.37 20.88
CA ASP A 1108 5.49 -38.35 20.98
C ASP A 1108 5.96 -36.99 21.53
N ARG A 1109 7.01 -37.00 22.34
CA ARG A 1109 7.44 -35.84 23.14
C ARG A 1109 8.12 -34.77 22.29
N MET A 1110 7.76 -33.50 22.52
CA MET A 1110 8.72 -32.38 22.62
C MET A 1110 8.04 -31.11 23.20
N GLN A 1111 8.39 -30.80 24.45
CA GLN A 1111 8.31 -29.49 25.15
C GLN A 1111 6.94 -28.93 25.63
N SER A 1112 6.89 -28.67 26.94
CA SER A 1112 5.85 -28.02 27.78
C SER A 1112 4.50 -28.74 27.91
N ASP A 1113 4.32 -29.40 29.05
CA ASP A 1113 3.13 -30.18 29.43
C ASP A 1113 1.93 -29.30 29.84
N ILE A 1114 0.71 -29.73 29.50
CA ILE A 1114 -0.52 -29.30 30.20
C ILE A 1114 -1.49 -30.48 30.52
N ILE A 1115 -1.50 -31.59 29.75
CA ILE A 1115 -2.36 -32.75 30.05
C ILE A 1115 -1.59 -34.08 29.88
N THR A 1116 -1.36 -34.80 30.99
CA THR A 1116 -0.81 -36.16 31.00
C THR A 1116 -1.90 -37.21 31.17
N MET A 1117 -2.02 -38.13 30.21
CA MET A 1117 -2.90 -39.33 30.19
C MET A 1117 -4.29 -39.19 30.82
N LEU A 1118 -5.28 -38.91 29.96
CA LEU A 1118 -6.69 -38.87 30.33
C LEU A 1118 -7.43 -40.04 29.66
N SER A 1119 -7.61 -41.16 30.37
CA SER A 1119 -8.42 -42.31 29.92
C SER A 1119 -9.82 -42.24 30.53
N LEU A 1120 -10.79 -41.72 29.77
CA LEU A 1120 -12.21 -41.78 30.11
C LEU A 1120 -12.89 -42.85 29.24
N ASP A 1121 -13.41 -43.89 29.88
CA ASP A 1121 -14.20 -44.93 29.22
C ASP A 1121 -15.68 -44.57 29.35
N THR A 1122 -16.27 -44.01 28.30
CA THR A 1122 -17.65 -43.54 28.29
C THR A 1122 -18.61 -44.67 27.95
N LYS A 1123 -19.47 -45.04 28.91
CA LYS A 1123 -20.66 -45.86 28.64
C LYS A 1123 -21.87 -44.99 28.32
N ASP A 1124 -22.71 -45.54 27.46
CA ASP A 1124 -23.89 -45.00 26.78
C ASP A 1124 -24.62 -43.82 27.45
N GLY A 1125 -24.87 -42.77 26.65
CA GLY A 1125 -25.98 -41.82 26.86
C GLY A 1125 -25.85 -40.76 27.96
N LYS A 1126 -24.72 -40.62 28.65
CA LYS A 1126 -24.55 -39.61 29.72
C LYS A 1126 -23.86 -38.34 29.24
N GLU A 1127 -24.51 -37.19 29.46
CA GLU A 1127 -23.86 -35.88 29.37
C GLU A 1127 -22.82 -35.70 30.49
N LEU A 1128 -21.63 -35.22 30.13
CA LEU A 1128 -20.54 -34.90 31.07
C LEU A 1128 -20.29 -33.39 31.09
N GLN A 1129 -20.38 -32.78 32.27
CA GLN A 1129 -20.02 -31.37 32.49
C GLN A 1129 -18.64 -31.28 33.18
N TYR A 1130 -17.75 -30.44 32.64
CA TYR A 1130 -16.44 -30.13 33.22
C TYR A 1130 -16.46 -28.78 33.93
N ARG A 1131 -15.87 -28.68 35.13
CA ARG A 1131 -15.78 -27.44 35.92
C ARG A 1131 -14.46 -27.42 36.72
N GLN A 1132 -13.75 -26.30 36.72
CA GLN A 1132 -12.44 -26.13 37.40
C GLN A 1132 -12.45 -25.00 38.42
N SER A 1133 -11.52 -25.05 39.37
CA SER A 1133 -11.49 -24.22 40.59
C SER A 1133 -10.20 -23.41 40.81
N THR A 1134 -9.30 -23.36 39.84
CA THR A 1134 -8.11 -22.50 39.84
C THR A 1134 -7.87 -21.90 38.45
N PRO A 1135 -7.15 -20.77 38.37
CA PRO A 1135 -6.84 -20.19 37.09
C PRO A 1135 -5.65 -20.93 36.43
N GLN A 1136 -5.84 -21.58 35.29
CA GLN A 1136 -4.76 -21.76 34.30
C GLN A 1136 -5.35 -21.60 32.89
N PRO A 1137 -4.59 -21.07 31.91
CA PRO A 1137 -5.16 -20.66 30.64
C PRO A 1137 -5.41 -21.88 29.73
N GLN A 1138 -6.63 -22.44 29.79
CA GLN A 1138 -7.12 -23.49 28.90
C GLN A 1138 -8.60 -23.26 28.55
N ASP A 1139 -8.91 -22.15 27.87
CA ASP A 1139 -10.19 -22.00 27.18
C ASP A 1139 -10.06 -22.58 25.75
N ALA A 1140 -11.06 -23.35 25.30
CA ALA A 1140 -11.18 -24.01 24.00
C ALA A 1140 -10.20 -25.16 23.64
N ASP A 1141 -8.93 -25.11 24.08
CA ASP A 1141 -7.88 -26.04 23.61
C ASP A 1141 -8.17 -27.53 23.89
N SER A 1142 -8.84 -27.89 24.97
CA SER A 1142 -9.09 -29.30 25.32
C SER A 1142 -10.12 -29.98 24.41
N LEU A 1143 -11.14 -29.25 23.96
CA LEU A 1143 -12.18 -29.74 23.04
C LEU A 1143 -11.71 -29.61 21.57
N ALA A 1144 -10.93 -28.57 21.26
CA ALA A 1144 -10.23 -28.45 20.00
C ALA A 1144 -9.18 -29.57 19.82
N ALA A 1145 -8.35 -29.87 20.83
CA ALA A 1145 -7.37 -30.95 20.80
C ALA A 1145 -8.02 -32.34 20.66
N LEU A 1146 -9.22 -32.53 21.19
CA LEU A 1146 -10.00 -33.76 21.04
C LEU A 1146 -10.48 -33.98 19.59
N LEU A 1147 -10.55 -32.92 18.79
CA LEU A 1147 -10.80 -32.96 17.34
C LEU A 1147 -9.47 -32.95 16.54
N GLU A 1148 -8.55 -32.02 16.80
CA GLU A 1148 -7.25 -31.90 16.10
C GLU A 1148 -6.42 -33.18 16.16
N ASN A 1149 -6.23 -33.76 17.34
CA ASN A 1149 -5.36 -34.93 17.51
C ASN A 1149 -6.00 -36.23 16.99
N THR A 1150 -7.20 -36.18 16.40
CA THR A 1150 -7.72 -37.30 15.61
C THR A 1150 -7.19 -37.38 14.19
N LEU A 1151 -6.55 -36.31 13.69
CA LEU A 1151 -6.11 -36.15 12.30
C LEU A 1151 -4.57 -36.06 12.15
N SER A 1152 -3.82 -35.95 13.24
CA SER A 1152 -2.36 -35.80 13.25
C SER A 1152 -1.58 -37.10 13.52
N SER A 1153 -1.98 -38.22 12.90
CA SER A 1153 -1.11 -39.41 12.84
C SER A 1153 -0.15 -39.29 11.66
N THR A 1154 1.12 -38.98 11.92
CA THR A 1154 2.19 -39.09 10.93
C THR A 1154 2.30 -40.54 10.45
N PRO A 1155 2.44 -40.80 9.13
CA PRO A 1155 2.75 -42.14 8.68
C PRO A 1155 4.19 -42.49 9.09
N ALA A 1156 4.37 -43.68 9.68
CA ALA A 1156 5.68 -44.30 9.78
C ALA A 1156 6.33 -44.38 8.38
N PRO A 1157 7.67 -44.28 8.26
CA PRO A 1157 8.33 -44.20 6.96
C PRO A 1157 8.00 -45.43 6.11
N PRO A 1158 7.42 -45.27 4.90
CA PRO A 1158 7.09 -46.42 4.07
C PRO A 1158 8.39 -47.03 3.54
N TYR A 1159 8.65 -48.27 3.97
CA TYR A 1159 9.47 -49.19 3.20
C TYR A 1159 8.98 -49.21 1.74
N CYS A 1160 9.92 -49.22 0.79
CA CYS A 1160 9.58 -49.25 -0.62
C CYS A 1160 8.75 -50.50 -0.98
N SER A 1161 7.47 -50.29 -1.27
CA SER A 1161 6.71 -51.17 -2.16
C SER A 1161 5.98 -50.33 -3.20
N SER A 1162 6.38 -50.54 -4.45
CA SER A 1162 5.80 -49.92 -5.63
C SER A 1162 4.36 -50.40 -5.85
N ILE A 1163 3.43 -49.49 -6.10
CA ILE A 1163 2.33 -49.58 -7.09
C ILE A 1163 1.78 -48.17 -7.32
N LEU A 1164 1.86 -47.69 -8.57
CA LEU A 1164 1.21 -46.46 -9.06
C LEU A 1164 0.24 -46.85 -10.19
N PRO A 1165 -1.04 -46.50 -10.11
CA PRO A 1165 -1.92 -46.53 -11.27
C PRO A 1165 -1.89 -45.16 -11.98
N PHE A 1166 -0.88 -44.93 -12.81
CA PHE A 1166 -0.89 -43.80 -13.75
C PHE A 1166 -1.57 -44.21 -15.06
N GLY A 1167 -2.78 -43.70 -15.26
CA GLY A 1167 -3.45 -43.73 -16.57
C GLY A 1167 -3.03 -42.54 -17.45
N LEU A 1168 -2.82 -42.83 -18.74
CA LEU A 1168 -2.86 -41.86 -19.86
C LEU A 1168 -1.72 -40.83 -19.99
N PHE A 1169 -0.55 -41.28 -20.48
CA PHE A 1169 0.11 -40.70 -21.66
C PHE A 1169 0.76 -41.84 -22.47
N PRO A 1170 0.91 -41.74 -23.81
CA PRO A 1170 1.17 -42.90 -24.67
C PRO A 1170 2.66 -43.31 -24.67
N ARG A 1171 2.88 -44.63 -24.64
CA ARG A 1171 4.20 -45.27 -24.75
C ARG A 1171 4.82 -45.09 -26.13
N LYS A 1172 6.12 -44.78 -26.18
CA LYS A 1172 7.11 -45.60 -26.92
C LYS A 1172 8.53 -45.36 -26.38
N THR A 1173 9.38 -46.36 -26.58
CA THR A 1173 10.82 -46.45 -26.24
C THR A 1173 11.22 -46.37 -24.75
N SER A 1174 11.27 -47.54 -24.09
CA SER A 1174 12.41 -47.92 -23.21
C SER A 1174 12.28 -49.36 -22.70
N GLU A 1175 12.82 -50.32 -23.45
CA GLU A 1175 13.43 -51.51 -22.85
C GLU A 1175 14.95 -51.31 -22.98
N LEU A 1176 15.65 -51.12 -21.86
CA LEU A 1176 17.02 -51.61 -21.64
C LEU A 1176 17.47 -51.34 -20.20
N ILE A 1177 18.25 -52.27 -19.65
CA ILE A 1177 19.08 -52.15 -18.44
C ILE A 1177 18.31 -52.13 -17.11
N SER A 1178 17.88 -53.33 -16.70
CA SER A 1178 18.03 -53.77 -15.32
C SER A 1178 19.39 -54.48 -15.17
N SER A 1179 20.30 -53.92 -14.36
CA SER A 1179 21.41 -54.61 -13.65
C SER A 1179 22.50 -53.64 -13.21
N THR A 1180 22.61 -53.39 -11.91
CA THR A 1180 23.84 -53.51 -11.10
C THR A 1180 23.54 -53.11 -9.64
N THR A 1181 24.09 -53.87 -8.72
CA THR A 1181 23.83 -53.79 -7.27
C THR A 1181 25.01 -53.19 -6.50
N ASN A 1182 24.71 -52.63 -5.33
CA ASN A 1182 25.58 -52.40 -4.16
C ASN A 1182 27.05 -51.96 -4.35
N THR A 1183 27.35 -50.76 -3.85
CA THR A 1183 28.34 -50.56 -2.76
C THR A 1183 28.18 -49.16 -2.15
N GLY A 1184 28.44 -49.01 -0.85
CA GLY A 1184 28.31 -47.73 -0.13
C GLY A 1184 29.65 -46.99 0.01
N GLY A 1185 29.59 -45.68 0.26
CA GLY A 1185 30.76 -44.84 0.56
C GLY A 1185 30.48 -43.34 0.36
N HIS A 1186 30.94 -42.50 1.29
CA HIS A 1186 30.76 -41.04 1.24
C HIS A 1186 31.53 -40.36 0.08
N ASN A 1187 31.10 -39.13 -0.25
CA ASN A 1187 31.64 -38.18 -1.24
C ASN A 1187 31.41 -38.53 -2.73
N GLY A 1188 30.32 -38.01 -3.32
CA GLY A 1188 29.95 -38.37 -4.70
C GLY A 1188 29.06 -37.42 -5.53
N SER A 1189 28.92 -36.12 -5.22
CA SER A 1189 28.04 -35.22 -5.99
C SER A 1189 28.67 -34.53 -7.21
N ARG A 1190 29.95 -34.79 -7.54
CA ARG A 1190 30.66 -34.20 -8.69
C ARG A 1190 31.23 -35.19 -9.72
N VAL A 1191 31.12 -36.51 -9.49
CA VAL A 1191 31.73 -37.54 -10.36
C VAL A 1191 30.73 -38.18 -11.34
N GLY A 1192 29.42 -38.17 -11.01
CA GLY A 1192 28.40 -38.81 -11.85
C GLY A 1192 28.27 -38.23 -13.27
N LEU A 1193 28.38 -36.90 -13.42
CA LEU A 1193 28.20 -36.25 -14.72
C LEU A 1193 29.35 -36.57 -15.70
N THR A 1194 30.58 -36.69 -15.20
CA THR A 1194 31.79 -36.95 -16.01
C THR A 1194 31.83 -38.37 -16.56
N VAL A 1195 31.36 -39.36 -15.80
CA VAL A 1195 31.29 -40.77 -16.23
C VAL A 1195 30.18 -40.97 -17.28
N VAL A 1196 29.02 -40.33 -17.11
CA VAL A 1196 27.93 -40.36 -18.12
C VAL A 1196 28.39 -39.70 -19.43
N LEU A 1197 29.08 -38.56 -19.35
CA LEU A 1197 29.64 -37.89 -20.54
C LEU A 1197 30.71 -38.73 -21.26
N GLN A 1198 31.43 -39.63 -20.58
CA GLN A 1198 32.45 -40.48 -21.23
C GLN A 1198 31.88 -41.57 -22.15
N LYS A 1199 30.61 -41.98 -21.98
CA LYS A 1199 29.98 -43.01 -22.82
C LYS A 1199 29.28 -42.48 -24.08
N LEU A 1200 29.26 -41.16 -24.29
CA LEU A 1200 28.60 -40.54 -25.45
C LEU A 1200 29.56 -40.40 -26.65
N PRO A 1201 29.08 -40.56 -27.90
CA PRO A 1201 29.85 -40.32 -29.12
C PRO A 1201 30.50 -38.93 -29.14
N ARG A 1202 31.73 -38.85 -29.64
CA ARG A 1202 32.59 -37.64 -29.54
C ARG A 1202 31.95 -36.37 -30.10
N GLN A 1203 31.08 -36.49 -31.11
CA GLN A 1203 30.29 -35.38 -31.67
C GLN A 1203 29.24 -34.85 -30.67
N ILE A 1204 28.39 -35.72 -30.11
CA ILE A 1204 27.37 -35.34 -29.11
C ILE A 1204 28.03 -34.76 -27.86
N ARG A 1205 29.21 -35.28 -27.50
CA ARG A 1205 30.02 -34.77 -26.40
C ARG A 1205 30.50 -33.34 -26.62
N LEU A 1206 30.91 -33.00 -27.86
CA LEU A 1206 31.19 -31.61 -28.23
C LEU A 1206 29.93 -30.75 -28.14
N SER A 1207 28.80 -31.22 -28.69
CA SER A 1207 27.54 -30.48 -28.70
C SER A 1207 27.04 -30.12 -27.30
N ILE A 1208 27.08 -31.07 -26.35
CA ILE A 1208 26.65 -30.83 -24.96
C ILE A 1208 27.64 -29.93 -24.21
N THR A 1209 28.95 -30.04 -24.49
CA THR A 1209 29.95 -29.14 -23.88
C THR A 1209 29.83 -27.72 -24.43
N LEU A 1210 29.57 -27.56 -25.73
CA LEU A 1210 29.21 -26.27 -26.34
C LEU A 1210 27.90 -25.72 -25.76
N TYR A 1211 26.88 -26.56 -25.55
CA TYR A 1211 25.60 -26.13 -24.98
C TYR A 1211 25.76 -25.58 -23.55
N LEU A 1212 26.52 -26.29 -22.70
CA LEU A 1212 26.83 -25.84 -21.33
C LEU A 1212 27.77 -24.62 -21.27
N GLN A 1213 28.62 -24.40 -22.27
CA GLN A 1213 29.40 -23.16 -22.38
C GLN A 1213 28.57 -21.99 -22.95
N LEU A 1214 27.63 -22.26 -23.87
CA LEU A 1214 26.68 -21.28 -24.39
C LEU A 1214 25.69 -20.80 -23.32
N GLU A 1215 25.28 -21.67 -22.38
CA GLU A 1215 24.41 -21.28 -21.26
C GLU A 1215 25.07 -20.25 -20.31
N TYR A 1216 26.41 -20.16 -20.32
CA TYR A 1216 27.17 -19.11 -19.62
C TYR A 1216 27.38 -17.82 -20.44
N PHE A 1217 27.12 -17.83 -21.75
CA PHE A 1217 27.39 -16.71 -22.66
C PHE A 1217 26.13 -16.09 -23.29
N VAL A 1218 25.02 -16.82 -23.36
CA VAL A 1218 23.77 -16.38 -24.01
C VAL A 1218 22.68 -16.12 -22.97
N LEU A 1219 22.81 -14.99 -22.27
CA LEU A 1219 21.70 -14.39 -21.52
C LEU A 1219 21.86 -12.87 -21.35
N PRO A 1220 21.38 -12.09 -22.33
CA PRO A 1220 20.81 -10.78 -22.06
C PRO A 1220 19.43 -10.60 -22.72
N THR A 1221 18.37 -11.09 -22.07
CA THR A 1221 16.99 -10.58 -22.18
C THR A 1221 16.34 -10.65 -20.81
#